data_AF-A0A5S6QDL4-F1
#
_entry.id   AF-A0A5S6QDL4-F1
#
_cell.length_a   1.000
_cell.length_b   1.000
_cell.length_c   1.000
_cell.angle_alpha   90.00
_cell.angle_beta   90.00
_cell.angle_gamma   90.00
#
_symmetry.space_group_name_H-M   'P 1'
#
loop_
_entity.id
_entity.type
_entity.pdbx_description
1 polymer ?
#
loop_
_entity_poly.entity_id
_entity_poly.type
_entity_poly.pdbx_seq_one_letter_code
_entity_poly.pdbx_strand_id
1 'polypeptide(L)'
;MGKLRHLWSRYNVQWLLLALCVSTIGCSPGTYEIDLKMPATRPAQDEQYMCHGVKVQEPAYITDFVPIAQVSRVHHLIVFGCSKNFEPPGEVWECESLVCGFEQPGILYAWARNAPPLEMPPSVGVPIGGNSSIDYLVLQMHYNLQFIGNVVDYSGVTLRVTTNVPLFFAGVYLLAADSTKAIPPKVAEFPLNMSCVYEEDAVIHPFAYRTHAHALGRIITGYQYRENSFALIGKGNPQWPQWFYPAKKNISIGKGDTIVAQCIFDSTSRSTVTTIGAHGLNEMCNFYMYYFVSAKQGSVIAKLKACQEEGDSFIFDKYPADARIPLPRNEVFEKEAAMIHDRFGITFANDWLAGNVKLGQISGITMDNDGNVVVFHRGDRSWTEWSFDDNNKYRQTEEGPIKTAVVAVISSEGRLIKQWGERLFYLPHGIHVDKNNHLWVTDVAMHQVFSFDWTKKDSKPLLALGSAMKPGNDANSFCKPAGVAVAQDGSVFVADGYCNSRVVKFTYDGKFVKSFDLSAQSGTMGHQFGRMEVVHDVTVNNEKREIYAADRENGRIVVFSFNGTLVRVITNEYISGSVYGVTYCPPANVLFVLTGPAASGTKSESRVFVLEAATYRLLYSFRPESNIPFHFTHSIASGGQCNEVFVSLLNPYVLLKATIKAAGPPAPHPTYPPQVETLSISNMNIRAFAENNFYSTLLIGSIGVLAVVGVLLFSWVGCRVMRRRHEESDRSKHPLLKNPSWKKGFQPLMTDDVDGIDYTSDDSEDREDLLYTNKMNKGSDL
;
A
#
# COMPACT_ATOMS: atom_id res chain seq x y z
N MET A 1 60.71 46.52 7.15
CA MET A 1 60.19 45.94 8.40
C MET A 1 58.89 45.23 8.04
N GLY A 2 58.66 43.93 8.16
CA GLY A 2 59.32 42.87 8.91
C GLY A 2 58.21 41.94 9.44
N LYS A 3 58.02 40.80 8.77
CA LYS A 3 57.30 39.58 9.21
C LYS A 3 55.80 39.70 9.55
N LEU A 4 54.97 39.17 8.64
CA LEU A 4 53.77 38.38 8.99
C LEU A 4 53.37 37.46 7.82
N ARG A 5 54.32 36.62 7.39
CA ARG A 5 54.04 35.34 6.70
C ARG A 5 53.99 34.26 7.78
N HIS A 6 52.80 33.88 8.20
CA HIS A 6 52.43 32.56 8.76
C HIS A 6 51.11 32.69 9.52
N LEU A 7 49.98 32.67 8.81
CA LEU A 7 48.64 32.36 9.38
C LEU A 7 47.60 32.21 8.25
N TRP A 8 47.95 31.52 7.16
CA TRP A 8 47.07 31.25 6.01
C TRP A 8 47.17 29.81 5.53
N SER A 9 47.12 28.82 6.44
CA SER A 9 47.24 27.41 6.04
C SER A 9 46.51 26.38 6.92
N ARG A 10 45.73 26.77 7.94
CA ARG A 10 45.08 25.77 8.82
C ARG A 10 43.56 25.86 8.96
N TYR A 11 42.92 26.95 8.55
CA TYR A 11 41.47 27.10 8.70
C TYR A 11 40.63 26.79 7.44
N ASN A 12 41.25 26.61 6.26
CA ASN A 12 40.53 26.28 5.02
C ASN A 12 40.55 24.79 4.65
N VAL A 13 41.42 23.96 5.24
CA VAL A 13 41.47 22.53 4.92
C VAL A 13 40.36 21.75 5.63
N GLN A 14 39.93 22.21 6.81
CA GLN A 14 38.88 21.55 7.59
C GLN A 14 37.47 21.84 7.05
N TRP A 15 37.26 23.02 6.44
CA TRP A 15 36.02 23.34 5.71
C TRP A 15 35.98 22.72 4.30
N LEU A 16 37.10 22.58 3.60
CA LEU A 16 37.12 21.82 2.34
C LEU A 16 36.91 20.32 2.56
N LEU A 17 37.43 19.73 3.65
CA LEU A 17 37.20 18.31 3.96
C LEU A 17 35.76 18.05 4.47
N LEU A 18 35.14 18.99 5.20
CA LEU A 18 33.71 18.88 5.50
C LEU A 18 32.83 19.11 4.26
N ALA A 19 33.18 20.04 3.37
CA ALA A 19 32.44 20.27 2.13
C ALA A 19 32.60 19.11 1.12
N LEU A 20 33.73 18.39 1.12
CA LEU A 20 33.95 17.19 0.32
C LEU A 20 33.32 15.92 0.94
N CYS A 21 33.10 15.87 2.26
CA CYS A 21 32.34 14.80 2.90
C CYS A 21 30.81 15.03 2.92
N VAL A 22 30.34 16.27 2.71
CA VAL A 22 28.90 16.59 2.61
C VAL A 22 28.39 16.60 1.16
N SER A 23 29.29 16.55 0.16
CA SER A 23 28.95 16.40 -1.27
C SER A 23 29.10 14.96 -1.80
N THR A 24 29.35 13.99 -0.93
CA THR A 24 29.41 12.56 -1.28
C THR A 24 28.54 11.70 -0.36
N ILE A 25 27.41 12.24 0.10
CA ILE A 25 26.20 11.40 0.23
C ILE A 25 25.71 11.17 -1.21
N GLY A 26 26.53 10.47 -2.00
CA GLY A 26 26.03 9.79 -3.16
C GLY A 26 25.02 8.80 -2.62
N CYS A 27 23.75 9.05 -2.92
CA CYS A 27 22.71 8.04 -2.84
C CYS A 27 23.33 6.74 -3.37
N SER A 28 23.36 5.67 -2.56
CA SER A 28 23.80 4.37 -3.08
C SER A 28 23.05 4.15 -4.40
N PRO A 29 23.71 3.73 -5.50
CA PRO A 29 23.05 3.46 -6.78
C PRO A 29 21.99 2.38 -6.53
N GLY A 30 20.77 2.83 -6.32
CA GLY A 30 19.82 2.14 -5.46
C GLY A 30 18.54 1.93 -6.21
N THR A 31 18.03 0.71 -6.14
CA THR A 31 16.68 0.42 -6.58
C THR A 31 15.68 1.13 -5.67
N TYR A 32 14.64 1.74 -6.23
CA TYR A 32 13.54 2.36 -5.51
C TYR A 32 12.21 2.08 -6.21
N GLU A 33 11.10 2.38 -5.56
CA GLU A 33 9.76 2.20 -6.11
C GLU A 33 9.09 3.55 -6.38
N ILE A 34 8.37 3.65 -7.50
CA ILE A 34 7.46 4.76 -7.81
C ILE A 34 6.05 4.21 -7.75
N ASP A 35 5.25 4.71 -6.82
CA ASP A 35 3.83 4.37 -6.71
C ASP A 35 3.00 5.30 -7.61
N LEU A 36 2.61 4.80 -8.78
CA LEU A 36 1.73 5.50 -9.69
C LEU A 36 0.30 4.96 -9.51
N LYS A 37 -0.48 5.61 -8.64
CA LYS A 37 -1.81 5.15 -8.21
C LYS A 37 -2.83 6.28 -8.25
N MET A 38 -4.10 5.92 -8.33
CA MET A 38 -5.18 6.90 -8.20
C MET A 38 -5.23 7.47 -6.76
N PRO A 39 -5.21 8.81 -6.58
CA PRO A 39 -5.19 9.43 -5.27
C PRO A 39 -6.62 9.56 -4.70
N ALA A 40 -7.11 8.50 -4.05
CA ALA A 40 -8.44 8.46 -3.43
C ALA A 40 -9.57 8.81 -4.42
N THR A 41 -9.59 8.17 -5.58
CA THR A 41 -10.49 8.52 -6.68
C THR A 41 -11.77 7.69 -6.67
N ARG A 42 -12.89 8.28 -7.11
CA ARG A 42 -14.17 7.59 -7.29
C ARG A 42 -14.75 7.93 -8.65
N PRO A 43 -15.17 6.95 -9.47
CA PRO A 43 -15.86 7.24 -10.71
C PRO A 43 -17.23 7.89 -10.43
N ALA A 44 -17.52 8.97 -11.15
CA ALA A 44 -18.77 9.70 -11.08
C ALA A 44 -19.87 9.10 -11.98
N GLN A 45 -19.48 8.35 -13.02
CA GLN A 45 -20.39 7.72 -13.97
C GLN A 45 -19.81 6.40 -14.53
N ASP A 46 -20.63 5.67 -15.30
CA ASP A 46 -20.18 4.48 -16.03
C ASP A 46 -19.28 4.86 -17.22
N GLU A 47 -18.43 3.92 -17.64
CA GLU A 47 -17.48 4.08 -18.75
C GLU A 47 -16.59 5.33 -18.63
N GLN A 48 -16.06 5.59 -17.43
CA GLN A 48 -15.26 6.78 -17.15
C GLN A 48 -13.76 6.50 -17.24
N TYR A 49 -13.04 7.31 -18.02
CA TYR A 49 -11.58 7.29 -18.14
C TYR A 49 -10.97 8.43 -17.30
N MET A 50 -10.15 8.07 -16.34
CA MET A 50 -9.47 9.03 -15.45
C MET A 50 -7.96 8.85 -15.53
N CYS A 51 -7.22 9.95 -15.44
CA CYS A 51 -5.76 9.96 -15.45
C CYS A 51 -5.20 10.55 -14.18
N HIS A 52 -4.02 10.05 -13.84
CA HIS A 52 -3.17 10.61 -12.80
C HIS A 52 -1.72 10.59 -13.26
N GLY A 53 -1.00 11.70 -13.07
CA GLY A 53 0.35 11.88 -13.58
C GLY A 53 1.34 12.29 -12.51
N VAL A 54 2.56 11.74 -12.57
CA VAL A 54 3.69 12.12 -11.72
C VAL A 54 4.89 12.53 -12.56
N LYS A 55 5.67 13.48 -12.05
CA LYS A 55 6.92 13.93 -12.69
C LYS A 55 8.06 12.98 -12.33
N VAL A 56 8.87 12.62 -13.33
CA VAL A 56 10.13 11.90 -13.12
C VAL A 56 11.15 12.88 -12.53
N GLN A 57 11.64 12.60 -11.32
CA GLN A 57 12.54 13.50 -10.59
C GLN A 57 13.98 13.40 -11.09
N GLU A 58 14.45 12.17 -11.30
CA GLU A 58 15.82 11.88 -11.72
C GLU A 58 15.83 10.84 -12.84
N PRO A 59 16.85 10.87 -13.73
CA PRO A 59 17.00 9.85 -14.77
C PRO A 59 17.14 8.45 -14.18
N ALA A 60 16.36 7.51 -14.68
CA ALA A 60 16.34 6.15 -14.15
C ALA A 60 15.78 5.13 -15.16
N TYR A 61 15.66 3.87 -14.73
CA TYR A 61 15.22 2.76 -15.58
C TYR A 61 14.16 1.91 -14.87
N ILE A 62 12.97 1.78 -15.45
CA ILE A 62 11.91 0.91 -14.93
C ILE A 62 12.28 -0.54 -15.26
N THR A 63 12.31 -1.38 -14.24
CA THR A 63 12.73 -2.79 -14.31
C THR A 63 11.58 -3.76 -14.07
N ASP A 64 10.51 -3.35 -13.38
CA ASP A 64 9.28 -4.14 -13.23
C ASP A 64 8.05 -3.22 -13.13
N PHE A 65 6.90 -3.75 -13.55
CA PHE A 65 5.58 -3.16 -13.37
C PHE A 65 4.75 -4.07 -12.47
N VAL A 66 4.36 -3.59 -11.29
CA VAL A 66 3.59 -4.37 -10.32
C VAL A 66 2.17 -3.80 -10.23
N PRO A 67 1.19 -4.41 -10.92
CA PRO A 67 -0.18 -3.91 -10.94
C PRO A 67 -0.87 -4.09 -9.58
N ILE A 68 -1.70 -3.12 -9.22
CA ILE A 68 -2.53 -3.11 -8.02
C ILE A 68 -3.94 -2.79 -8.51
N ALA A 69 -4.62 -3.80 -9.03
CA ALA A 69 -5.94 -3.63 -9.62
C ALA A 69 -6.70 -4.96 -9.59
N GLN A 70 -8.03 -4.85 -9.56
CA GLN A 70 -8.95 -5.97 -9.66
C GLN A 70 -10.08 -5.59 -10.62
N VAL A 71 -10.50 -6.54 -11.45
CA VAL A 71 -11.51 -6.28 -12.51
C VAL A 71 -12.87 -5.83 -11.97
N SER A 72 -13.15 -6.11 -10.69
CA SER A 72 -14.34 -5.61 -9.98
C SER A 72 -14.38 -4.09 -9.86
N ARG A 73 -13.22 -3.44 -9.78
CA ARG A 73 -13.10 -1.99 -9.67
C ARG A 73 -12.63 -1.36 -10.97
N VAL A 74 -11.63 -1.96 -11.60
CA VAL A 74 -10.90 -1.40 -12.73
C VAL A 74 -11.05 -2.32 -13.93
N HIS A 75 -11.65 -1.84 -15.02
CA HIS A 75 -11.78 -2.64 -16.22
C HIS A 75 -10.42 -2.85 -16.90
N HIS A 76 -9.65 -1.77 -17.06
CA HIS A 76 -8.25 -1.82 -17.47
C HIS A 76 -7.50 -0.57 -17.01
N LEU A 77 -6.17 -0.64 -17.04
CA LEU A 77 -5.27 0.48 -16.80
C LEU A 77 -4.11 0.47 -17.79
N ILE A 78 -3.58 1.66 -18.08
CA ILE A 78 -2.47 1.85 -19.00
C ILE A 78 -1.50 2.88 -18.40
N VAL A 79 -0.20 2.61 -18.47
CA VAL A 79 0.86 3.54 -18.09
C VAL A 79 1.49 4.10 -19.35
N PHE A 80 1.55 5.41 -19.44
CA PHE A 80 2.12 6.17 -20.54
C PHE A 80 3.32 7.00 -20.08
N GLY A 81 4.26 7.21 -20.99
CA GLY A 81 5.34 8.18 -20.87
C GLY A 81 5.05 9.41 -21.72
N CYS A 82 5.15 10.60 -21.12
CA CYS A 82 4.95 11.89 -21.77
C CYS A 82 6.20 12.78 -21.63
N SER A 83 6.44 13.68 -22.59
CA SER A 83 7.52 14.69 -22.50
C SER A 83 7.08 15.95 -21.75
N LYS A 84 5.77 16.25 -21.75
CA LYS A 84 5.16 17.34 -20.98
C LYS A 84 3.92 16.83 -20.26
N ASN A 85 3.63 17.40 -19.10
CA ASN A 85 2.35 17.21 -18.44
C ASN A 85 1.44 18.40 -18.76
N PHE A 86 0.17 18.11 -19.00
CA PHE A 86 -0.84 19.12 -19.30
C PHE A 86 -1.50 19.63 -18.02
N GLU A 87 -1.57 18.79 -16.98
CA GLU A 87 -2.18 19.10 -15.68
C GLU A 87 -1.14 19.11 -14.55
N PRO A 88 -1.42 19.74 -13.39
CA PRO A 88 -0.51 19.73 -12.25
C PRO A 88 -0.18 18.29 -11.82
N PRO A 89 1.11 17.93 -11.63
CA PRO A 89 1.46 16.62 -11.08
C PRO A 89 0.73 16.39 -9.75
N GLY A 90 0.06 15.25 -9.61
CA GLY A 90 -0.73 14.93 -8.42
C GLY A 90 -2.25 15.02 -8.60
N GLU A 91 -2.74 15.78 -9.57
CA GLU A 91 -4.17 15.92 -9.83
C GLU A 91 -4.75 14.71 -10.61
N VAL A 92 -6.07 14.61 -10.59
CA VAL A 92 -6.84 13.64 -11.37
C VAL A 92 -7.69 14.39 -12.39
N TRP A 93 -7.65 13.94 -13.64
CA TRP A 93 -8.46 14.53 -14.71
C TRP A 93 -9.13 13.46 -15.57
N GLU A 94 -10.21 13.83 -16.25
CA GLU A 94 -10.81 12.95 -17.25
C GLU A 94 -9.94 12.92 -18.51
N CYS A 95 -9.60 11.73 -18.96
CA CYS A 95 -8.64 11.55 -20.04
C CYS A 95 -9.06 10.39 -20.96
N GLU A 96 -10.03 10.63 -21.83
CA GLU A 96 -10.38 9.60 -22.81
C GLU A 96 -9.27 9.46 -23.86
N SER A 97 -8.99 10.53 -24.62
CA SER A 97 -7.97 10.54 -25.67
C SER A 97 -6.79 11.49 -25.42
N LEU A 98 -6.92 12.46 -24.51
CA LEU A 98 -5.92 13.50 -24.22
C LEU A 98 -5.04 13.14 -23.02
N VAL A 99 -4.36 11.99 -23.08
CA VAL A 99 -3.52 11.50 -21.97
C VAL A 99 -2.29 12.37 -21.72
N CYS A 100 -1.55 12.73 -22.78
CA CYS A 100 -0.38 13.62 -22.74
C CYS A 100 -0.70 14.97 -23.42
N GLY A 101 -1.94 15.45 -23.35
CA GLY A 101 -2.40 16.60 -24.14
C GLY A 101 -2.43 16.29 -25.65
N PHE A 102 -1.81 17.15 -26.46
CA PHE A 102 -1.76 16.99 -27.93
C PHE A 102 -0.60 16.13 -28.44
N GLU A 103 0.31 15.69 -27.56
CA GLU A 103 1.41 14.81 -27.94
C GLU A 103 0.96 13.34 -27.97
N GLN A 104 1.50 12.55 -28.90
CA GLN A 104 1.21 11.11 -28.91
C GLN A 104 1.87 10.43 -27.70
N PRO A 105 1.08 9.82 -26.80
CA PRO A 105 1.59 9.18 -25.60
C PRO A 105 2.36 7.90 -25.96
N GLY A 106 3.52 7.67 -25.34
CA GLY A 106 4.23 6.40 -25.47
C GLY A 106 3.71 5.40 -24.45
N ILE A 107 3.07 4.31 -24.88
CA ILE A 107 2.65 3.25 -23.95
C ILE A 107 3.87 2.55 -23.35
N LEU A 108 3.88 2.39 -22.04
CA LEU A 108 4.95 1.71 -21.29
C LEU A 108 4.47 0.38 -20.71
N TYR A 109 3.21 0.31 -20.29
CA TYR A 109 2.59 -0.87 -19.70
C TYR A 109 1.07 -0.81 -19.83
N ALA A 110 0.41 -1.97 -19.89
CA ALA A 110 -1.04 -2.08 -19.86
C ALA A 110 -1.46 -3.35 -19.14
N TRP A 111 -2.57 -3.26 -18.43
CA TRP A 111 -3.19 -4.36 -17.70
C TRP A 111 -4.70 -4.29 -17.87
N ALA A 112 -5.34 -5.45 -18.06
CA ALA A 112 -6.78 -5.56 -18.13
C ALA A 112 -7.22 -6.93 -17.64
N ARG A 113 -8.47 -7.03 -17.14
CA ARG A 113 -9.15 -8.32 -16.93
C ARG A 113 -8.38 -9.32 -16.03
N ASN A 114 -7.84 -8.87 -14.90
CA ASN A 114 -7.06 -9.69 -13.97
C ASN A 114 -5.80 -10.35 -14.54
N ALA A 115 -5.23 -9.77 -15.60
CA ALA A 115 -4.04 -10.32 -16.20
C ALA A 115 -2.84 -10.41 -15.22
N PRO A 116 -1.96 -11.41 -15.39
CA PRO A 116 -0.71 -11.48 -14.64
C PRO A 116 0.21 -10.28 -14.96
N PRO A 117 1.18 -9.99 -14.08
CA PRO A 117 2.18 -8.96 -14.33
C PRO A 117 3.08 -9.29 -15.53
N LEU A 118 3.64 -8.26 -16.15
CA LEU A 118 4.67 -8.41 -17.19
C LEU A 118 5.99 -8.90 -16.54
N GLU A 119 6.54 -9.98 -17.06
CA GLU A 119 7.87 -10.47 -16.69
C GLU A 119 8.94 -9.76 -17.55
N MET A 120 9.72 -8.89 -16.92
CA MET A 120 10.83 -8.18 -17.58
C MET A 120 12.07 -9.07 -17.60
N PRO A 121 12.79 -9.20 -18.74
CA PRO A 121 14.02 -9.98 -18.78
C PRO A 121 15.12 -9.35 -17.88
N PRO A 122 16.04 -10.16 -17.34
CA PRO A 122 17.15 -9.64 -16.55
C PRO A 122 17.97 -8.60 -17.31
N SER A 123 18.43 -7.56 -16.61
CA SER A 123 19.25 -6.48 -17.19
C SER A 123 18.61 -5.68 -18.33
N VAL A 124 17.28 -5.72 -18.43
CA VAL A 124 16.47 -4.88 -19.32
C VAL A 124 15.76 -3.80 -18.48
N GLY A 125 15.69 -2.57 -18.98
CA GLY A 125 14.88 -1.52 -18.33
C GLY A 125 14.36 -0.46 -19.29
N VAL A 126 13.23 0.15 -18.96
CA VAL A 126 12.64 1.26 -19.74
C VAL A 126 13.26 2.59 -19.27
N PRO A 127 13.97 3.33 -20.13
CA PRO A 127 14.60 4.59 -19.74
C PRO A 127 13.55 5.68 -19.47
N ILE A 128 13.66 6.37 -18.33
CA ILE A 128 12.82 7.52 -17.93
C ILE A 128 13.68 8.69 -17.45
N GLY A 129 13.21 9.92 -17.64
CA GLY A 129 13.93 11.16 -17.36
C GLY A 129 15.23 11.32 -18.18
N GLY A 130 15.99 12.38 -17.88
CA GLY A 130 17.31 12.64 -18.47
C GLY A 130 17.29 12.79 -19.98
N ASN A 131 17.98 11.88 -20.69
CA ASN A 131 18.01 11.87 -22.16
C ASN A 131 16.89 11.02 -22.78
N SER A 132 15.99 10.45 -21.98
CA SER A 132 14.77 9.85 -22.51
C SER A 132 13.76 10.92 -22.92
N SER A 133 12.76 10.56 -23.73
CA SER A 133 11.64 11.45 -24.05
C SER A 133 10.50 11.38 -23.03
N ILE A 134 10.75 10.85 -21.82
CA ILE A 134 9.74 10.54 -20.80
C ILE A 134 10.06 11.32 -19.53
N ASP A 135 9.51 12.52 -19.40
CA ASP A 135 9.66 13.38 -18.22
C ASP A 135 8.51 13.18 -17.22
N TYR A 136 7.39 12.59 -17.68
CA TYR A 136 6.20 12.32 -16.89
C TYR A 136 5.68 10.91 -17.13
N LEU A 137 5.16 10.31 -16.07
CA LEU A 137 4.48 9.03 -16.09
C LEU A 137 3.00 9.27 -15.81
N VAL A 138 2.13 8.83 -16.71
CA VAL A 138 0.68 9.03 -16.62
C VAL A 138 -0.01 7.68 -16.58
N LEU A 139 -0.79 7.45 -15.54
CA LEU A 139 -1.69 6.30 -15.40
C LEU A 139 -3.06 6.70 -15.91
N GLN A 140 -3.53 6.04 -16.95
CA GLN A 140 -4.92 6.06 -17.38
C GLN A 140 -5.64 4.85 -16.79
N MET A 141 -6.83 5.09 -16.22
CA MET A 141 -7.68 4.09 -15.60
C MET A 141 -9.05 4.14 -16.25
N HIS A 142 -9.55 2.99 -16.70
CA HIS A 142 -10.92 2.85 -17.15
C HIS A 142 -11.77 2.16 -16.09
N TYR A 143 -12.72 2.90 -15.53
CA TYR A 143 -13.78 2.38 -14.66
C TYR A 143 -15.04 2.12 -15.50
N ASN A 144 -15.37 0.83 -15.73
CA ASN A 144 -16.57 0.44 -16.47
C ASN A 144 -17.85 0.86 -15.74
N LEU A 145 -17.90 0.65 -14.41
CA LEU A 145 -19.09 0.92 -13.60
C LEU A 145 -18.81 1.90 -12.46
N GLN A 146 -19.75 2.83 -12.23
CA GLN A 146 -19.79 3.68 -11.04
C GLN A 146 -19.88 2.85 -9.75
N PHE A 147 -19.18 3.30 -8.70
CA PHE A 147 -19.19 2.67 -7.38
C PHE A 147 -20.42 3.00 -6.53
N ILE A 148 -20.86 2.01 -5.76
CA ILE A 148 -21.92 2.14 -4.75
C ILE A 148 -21.34 2.69 -3.43
N GLY A 149 -21.98 3.71 -2.86
CA GLY A 149 -21.65 4.28 -1.56
C GLY A 149 -20.36 5.12 -1.54
N ASN A 150 -19.96 5.60 -0.36
CA ASN A 150 -18.77 6.46 -0.22
C ASN A 150 -17.49 5.63 -0.18
N VAL A 151 -17.01 5.29 -1.36
CA VAL A 151 -15.82 4.45 -1.59
C VAL A 151 -14.86 5.19 -2.50
N VAL A 152 -13.57 5.13 -2.17
CA VAL A 152 -12.48 5.67 -2.98
C VAL A 152 -11.47 4.57 -3.26
N ASP A 153 -10.92 4.57 -4.47
CA ASP A 153 -10.00 3.57 -4.99
C ASP A 153 -8.58 4.11 -5.04
N TYR A 154 -7.61 3.21 -4.82
CA TYR A 154 -6.18 3.48 -4.87
C TYR A 154 -5.47 2.53 -5.84
N SER A 155 -6.20 2.04 -6.85
CA SER A 155 -5.64 1.14 -7.85
C SER A 155 -4.61 1.84 -8.74
N GLY A 156 -3.68 1.08 -9.30
CA GLY A 156 -2.60 1.61 -10.13
C GLY A 156 -1.48 0.61 -10.36
N VAL A 157 -0.25 1.11 -10.47
CA VAL A 157 0.95 0.31 -10.71
C VAL A 157 2.10 0.84 -9.86
N THR A 158 2.75 -0.04 -9.10
CA THR A 158 4.06 0.24 -8.51
C THR A 158 5.14 -0.10 -9.54
N LEU A 159 5.99 0.88 -9.87
CA LEU A 159 7.12 0.71 -10.78
C LEU A 159 8.38 0.46 -9.95
N ARG A 160 9.10 -0.64 -10.21
CA ARG A 160 10.44 -0.82 -9.65
C ARG A 160 11.46 -0.17 -10.55
N VAL A 161 12.29 0.68 -9.98
CA VAL A 161 13.18 1.57 -10.72
C VAL A 161 14.60 1.40 -10.22
N THR A 162 15.57 1.50 -11.12
CA THR A 162 16.99 1.55 -10.76
C THR A 162 17.68 2.74 -11.42
N THR A 163 18.65 3.33 -10.72
CA THR A 163 19.56 4.32 -11.30
C THR A 163 20.76 3.68 -12.00
N ASN A 164 20.95 2.37 -11.85
CA ASN A 164 22.01 1.63 -12.55
C ASN A 164 21.61 1.43 -14.01
N VAL A 165 22.50 1.81 -14.93
CA VAL A 165 22.26 1.66 -16.37
C VAL A 165 22.17 0.16 -16.71
N PRO A 166 21.02 -0.33 -17.21
CA PRO A 166 20.88 -1.71 -17.64
C PRO A 166 21.67 -1.98 -18.93
N LEU A 167 21.95 -3.24 -19.23
CA LEU A 167 22.65 -3.63 -20.47
C LEU A 167 21.79 -3.39 -21.72
N PHE A 168 20.48 -3.47 -21.55
CA PHE A 168 19.51 -3.32 -22.61
C PHE A 168 18.42 -2.34 -22.21
N PHE A 169 17.99 -1.52 -23.16
CA PHE A 169 16.83 -0.65 -22.99
C PHE A 169 15.61 -1.29 -23.65
N ALA A 170 14.44 -1.07 -23.08
CA ALA A 170 13.18 -1.56 -23.64
C ALA A 170 12.26 -0.45 -24.09
N GLY A 171 11.45 -0.77 -25.09
CA GLY A 171 10.40 0.09 -25.64
C GLY A 171 9.24 -0.73 -26.17
N VAL A 172 8.14 -0.05 -26.50
CA VAL A 172 6.96 -0.65 -27.11
C VAL A 172 6.78 -0.07 -28.50
N TYR A 173 6.68 -0.95 -29.51
CA TYR A 173 6.33 -0.57 -30.88
C TYR A 173 4.90 -1.02 -31.17
N LEU A 174 4.02 -0.06 -31.48
CA LEU A 174 2.61 -0.32 -31.75
C LEU A 174 2.35 -0.44 -33.26
N LEU A 175 1.80 -1.55 -33.73
CA LEU A 175 1.14 -1.62 -35.04
C LEU A 175 -0.37 -1.41 -34.82
N ALA A 176 -0.92 -0.32 -35.35
CA ALA A 176 -2.32 0.05 -35.16
C ALA A 176 -3.00 0.42 -36.48
N ALA A 177 -4.24 -0.02 -36.66
CA ALA A 177 -5.02 0.38 -37.82
C ALA A 177 -5.31 1.88 -37.81
N ASP A 178 -5.26 2.52 -38.96
CA ASP A 178 -5.67 3.91 -39.12
C ASP A 178 -7.20 4.08 -38.94
N SER A 179 -7.63 5.31 -38.63
CA SER A 179 -9.04 5.66 -38.43
C SER A 179 -9.87 5.72 -39.72
N THR A 180 -9.24 5.62 -40.89
CA THR A 180 -9.91 5.59 -42.20
C THR A 180 -10.40 4.20 -42.57
N LYS A 181 -9.90 3.14 -41.90
CA LYS A 181 -10.37 1.77 -42.10
C LYS A 181 -11.77 1.57 -41.52
N ALA A 182 -12.55 0.73 -42.21
CA ALA A 182 -13.92 0.40 -41.84
C ALA A 182 -14.20 -1.09 -42.04
N ILE A 183 -14.96 -1.66 -41.11
CA ILE A 183 -15.35 -3.06 -41.09
C ILE A 183 -16.82 -3.13 -41.58
N PRO A 184 -17.11 -3.78 -42.71
CA PRO A 184 -18.46 -3.94 -43.21
C PRO A 184 -19.32 -4.79 -42.26
N PRO A 185 -20.64 -4.54 -42.15
CA PRO A 185 -21.53 -5.38 -41.36
C PRO A 185 -21.75 -6.74 -42.02
N LYS A 186 -22.18 -7.73 -41.24
CA LYS A 186 -22.60 -9.06 -41.73
C LYS A 186 -21.49 -9.89 -42.38
N VAL A 187 -20.24 -9.68 -41.99
CA VAL A 187 -19.09 -10.45 -42.48
C VAL A 187 -18.53 -11.32 -41.35
N ALA A 188 -18.41 -12.63 -41.59
CA ALA A 188 -17.92 -13.59 -40.60
C ALA A 188 -16.41 -13.52 -40.38
N GLU A 189 -15.66 -13.14 -41.42
CA GLU A 189 -14.21 -13.01 -41.37
C GLU A 189 -13.78 -11.80 -42.20
N PHE A 190 -13.30 -10.76 -41.53
CA PHE A 190 -12.77 -9.56 -42.16
C PHE A 190 -11.33 -9.31 -41.68
N PRO A 191 -10.33 -9.42 -42.57
CA PRO A 191 -8.94 -9.13 -42.22
C PRO A 191 -8.62 -7.63 -42.32
N LEU A 192 -7.88 -7.12 -41.34
CA LEU A 192 -7.24 -5.81 -41.40
C LEU A 192 -5.73 -6.01 -41.26
N ASN A 193 -4.99 -5.58 -42.28
CA ASN A 193 -3.56 -5.83 -42.46
C ASN A 193 -2.74 -4.56 -42.27
N MET A 194 -1.59 -4.69 -41.60
CA MET A 194 -0.63 -3.60 -41.37
C MET A 194 0.79 -4.10 -41.61
N SER A 195 1.64 -3.28 -42.21
CA SER A 195 3.05 -3.60 -42.41
C SER A 195 3.90 -2.35 -42.39
N CYS A 196 5.01 -2.35 -41.66
CA CYS A 196 6.01 -1.29 -41.71
C CYS A 196 7.41 -1.86 -41.90
N VAL A 197 8.17 -1.24 -42.79
CA VAL A 197 9.60 -1.54 -42.97
C VAL A 197 10.38 -0.93 -41.82
N TYR A 198 11.28 -1.72 -41.25
CA TYR A 198 12.16 -1.30 -40.18
C TYR A 198 13.44 -0.69 -40.77
N GLU A 199 13.61 0.62 -40.61
CA GLU A 199 14.68 1.38 -41.28
C GLU A 199 15.87 1.75 -40.38
N GLU A 200 15.79 1.40 -39.10
CA GLU A 200 16.80 1.81 -38.12
C GLU A 200 18.02 0.87 -38.14
N ASP A 201 19.23 1.41 -37.94
CA ASP A 201 20.46 0.61 -37.94
C ASP A 201 20.62 -0.27 -36.68
N ALA A 202 19.79 -0.04 -35.65
CA ALA A 202 19.78 -0.84 -34.43
C ALA A 202 19.09 -2.19 -34.65
N VAL A 203 19.55 -3.23 -33.97
CA VAL A 203 18.85 -4.53 -33.96
C VAL A 203 17.99 -4.61 -32.70
N ILE A 204 16.70 -4.87 -32.86
CA ILE A 204 15.75 -5.03 -31.76
C ILE A 204 15.32 -6.48 -31.59
N HIS A 205 14.97 -6.84 -30.36
CA HIS A 205 14.58 -8.20 -29.99
C HIS A 205 13.23 -8.19 -29.29
N PRO A 206 12.15 -8.64 -29.96
CA PRO A 206 10.85 -8.80 -29.33
C PRO A 206 10.93 -9.82 -28.18
N PHE A 207 10.36 -9.49 -27.03
CA PHE A 207 10.28 -10.42 -25.90
C PHE A 207 8.88 -10.55 -25.32
N ALA A 208 7.98 -9.59 -25.59
CA ALA A 208 6.57 -9.70 -25.24
C ALA A 208 5.68 -9.03 -26.28
N TYR A 209 4.39 -9.39 -26.32
CA TYR A 209 3.41 -8.80 -27.21
C TYR A 209 2.04 -8.68 -26.53
N ARG A 210 1.26 -7.66 -26.90
CA ARG A 210 -0.13 -7.49 -26.46
C ARG A 210 -1.03 -7.30 -27.67
N THR A 211 -2.17 -7.96 -27.68
CA THR A 211 -3.20 -7.83 -28.71
C THR A 211 -4.42 -7.11 -28.14
N HIS A 212 -4.93 -6.12 -28.85
CA HIS A 212 -6.12 -5.39 -28.42
C HIS A 212 -7.06 -5.09 -29.60
N ALA A 213 -8.34 -5.39 -29.37
CA ALA A 213 -9.49 -5.07 -30.20
C ALA A 213 -10.73 -5.01 -29.31
N HIS A 214 -11.83 -4.45 -29.81
CA HIS A 214 -13.13 -4.49 -29.14
C HIS A 214 -13.88 -5.78 -29.53
N ALA A 215 -15.21 -5.81 -29.36
CA ALA A 215 -16.01 -7.04 -29.34
C ALA A 215 -15.98 -7.90 -30.62
N LEU A 216 -15.63 -7.35 -31.78
CA LEU A 216 -15.59 -8.04 -33.07
C LEU A 216 -14.27 -8.79 -33.28
N GLY A 217 -13.19 -8.40 -32.58
CA GLY A 217 -11.88 -9.03 -32.75
C GLY A 217 -11.90 -10.51 -32.34
N ARG A 218 -11.37 -11.38 -33.20
CA ARG A 218 -11.27 -12.83 -32.97
C ARG A 218 -9.84 -13.30 -32.79
N ILE A 219 -8.94 -12.76 -33.59
CA ILE A 219 -7.51 -13.05 -33.46
C ILE A 219 -6.67 -11.93 -34.01
N ILE A 220 -5.52 -11.69 -33.38
CA ILE A 220 -4.49 -10.77 -33.86
C ILE A 220 -3.17 -11.52 -33.89
N THR A 221 -2.44 -11.39 -35.00
CA THR A 221 -1.13 -11.99 -35.19
C THR A 221 -0.11 -10.96 -35.61
N GLY A 222 1.15 -11.17 -35.22
CA GLY A 222 2.28 -10.34 -35.62
C GLY A 222 3.48 -11.20 -36.00
N TYR A 223 4.15 -10.84 -37.09
CA TYR A 223 5.32 -11.54 -37.63
C TYR A 223 6.42 -10.55 -38.00
N GLN A 224 7.65 -11.04 -37.97
CA GLN A 224 8.73 -10.48 -38.77
C GLN A 224 8.70 -11.13 -40.15
N TYR A 225 8.85 -10.34 -41.19
CA TYR A 225 9.05 -10.78 -42.56
C TYR A 225 10.45 -10.39 -43.05
N ARG A 226 11.25 -11.39 -43.44
CA ARG A 226 12.62 -11.24 -43.96
C ARG A 226 12.84 -12.25 -45.08
N GLU A 227 13.40 -11.82 -46.21
CA GLU A 227 13.81 -12.72 -47.31
C GLU A 227 12.71 -13.71 -47.73
N ASN A 228 11.45 -13.23 -47.84
CA ASN A 228 10.29 -14.06 -48.21
C ASN A 228 9.96 -15.19 -47.20
N SER A 229 10.34 -15.00 -45.93
CA SER A 229 10.03 -15.90 -44.82
C SER A 229 9.39 -15.15 -43.65
N PHE A 230 8.47 -15.82 -42.93
CA PHE A 230 7.76 -15.29 -41.78
C PHE A 230 8.24 -15.93 -40.48
N ALA A 231 8.59 -15.12 -39.49
CA ALA A 231 8.85 -15.56 -38.12
C ALA A 231 7.77 -14.99 -37.17
N LEU A 232 7.01 -15.89 -36.54
CA LEU A 232 5.91 -15.52 -35.65
C LEU A 232 6.42 -14.82 -34.40
N ILE A 233 6.03 -13.56 -34.19
CA ILE A 233 6.31 -12.83 -32.94
C ILE A 233 5.30 -13.21 -31.87
N GLY A 234 4.01 -13.16 -32.23
CA GLY A 234 2.91 -13.41 -31.31
C GLY A 234 1.57 -13.64 -32.00
N LYS A 235 0.70 -14.44 -31.36
CA LYS A 235 -0.65 -14.78 -31.80
C LYS A 235 -1.58 -14.73 -30.59
N GLY A 236 -2.59 -13.88 -30.59
CA GLY A 236 -3.41 -13.61 -29.41
C GLY A 236 -4.89 -13.45 -29.71
N ASN A 237 -5.73 -13.92 -28.80
CA ASN A 237 -7.16 -13.64 -28.81
C ASN A 237 -7.40 -12.32 -28.04
N PRO A 238 -7.85 -11.24 -28.70
CA PRO A 238 -8.04 -9.95 -28.04
C PRO A 238 -9.18 -9.95 -27.01
N GLN A 239 -10.00 -11.01 -26.95
CA GLN A 239 -11.06 -11.16 -25.93
C GLN A 239 -10.58 -11.88 -24.65
N TRP A 240 -9.35 -12.39 -24.60
CA TRP A 240 -8.74 -12.91 -23.38
C TRP A 240 -8.16 -11.76 -22.53
N PRO A 241 -7.63 -12.01 -21.31
CA PRO A 241 -7.04 -10.92 -20.55
C PRO A 241 -5.88 -10.29 -21.33
N GLN A 242 -5.81 -8.96 -21.33
CA GLN A 242 -5.00 -8.21 -22.29
C GLN A 242 -3.74 -7.66 -21.63
N TRP A 243 -2.76 -8.54 -21.39
CA TRP A 243 -1.40 -8.16 -20.99
C TRP A 243 -0.37 -8.43 -22.08
N PHE A 244 0.89 -8.20 -21.75
CA PHE A 244 2.03 -8.53 -22.59
C PHE A 244 2.43 -10.00 -22.42
N TYR A 245 1.96 -10.84 -23.33
CA TYR A 245 2.31 -12.25 -23.45
C TYR A 245 3.77 -12.43 -23.88
N PRO A 246 4.48 -13.46 -23.43
CA PRO A 246 5.84 -13.74 -23.91
C PRO A 246 5.87 -13.96 -25.43
N ALA A 247 6.75 -13.24 -26.13
CA ALA A 247 6.96 -13.42 -27.56
C ALA A 247 7.72 -14.73 -27.83
N LYS A 248 7.70 -15.20 -29.09
CA LYS A 248 8.55 -16.31 -29.50
C LYS A 248 10.03 -15.93 -29.39
N LYS A 249 10.82 -16.86 -28.86
CA LYS A 249 12.26 -16.68 -28.64
C LYS A 249 13.03 -16.62 -29.97
N ASN A 250 14.22 -16.02 -29.93
CA ASN A 250 15.20 -15.97 -31.03
C ASN A 250 14.74 -15.18 -32.26
N ILE A 251 13.97 -14.11 -32.07
CA ILE A 251 13.63 -13.16 -33.12
C ILE A 251 14.52 -11.93 -32.98
N SER A 252 15.08 -11.48 -34.09
CA SER A 252 15.87 -10.26 -34.19
C SER A 252 15.41 -9.49 -35.42
N ILE A 253 15.02 -8.24 -35.24
CA ILE A 253 14.56 -7.37 -36.31
C ILE A 253 15.66 -6.35 -36.57
N GLY A 254 16.12 -6.28 -37.81
CA GLY A 254 17.15 -5.37 -38.26
C GLY A 254 16.72 -4.61 -39.51
N LYS A 255 17.56 -3.67 -39.94
CA LYS A 255 17.27 -2.80 -41.08
C LYS A 255 16.84 -3.57 -42.34
N GLY A 256 15.74 -3.16 -42.95
CA GLY A 256 15.15 -3.75 -44.14
C GLY A 256 14.15 -4.88 -43.87
N ASP A 257 14.04 -5.38 -42.64
CA ASP A 257 12.96 -6.29 -42.28
C ASP A 257 11.60 -5.58 -42.30
N THR A 258 10.51 -6.32 -42.52
CA THR A 258 9.15 -5.78 -42.38
C THR A 258 8.48 -6.38 -41.15
N ILE A 259 7.91 -5.54 -40.30
CA ILE A 259 7.07 -5.98 -39.18
C ILE A 259 5.63 -5.92 -39.66
N VAL A 260 4.91 -7.03 -39.56
CA VAL A 260 3.58 -7.20 -40.14
C VAL A 260 2.60 -7.68 -39.08
N ALA A 261 1.36 -7.19 -39.12
CA ALA A 261 0.31 -7.65 -38.23
C ALA A 261 -1.05 -7.73 -38.94
N GLN A 262 -1.87 -8.70 -38.53
CA GLN A 262 -3.21 -8.93 -39.05
C GLN A 262 -4.21 -9.11 -37.91
N CYS A 263 -5.31 -8.37 -37.97
CA CYS A 263 -6.49 -8.59 -37.13
C CYS A 263 -7.59 -9.26 -37.94
N ILE A 264 -8.24 -10.25 -37.35
CA ILE A 264 -9.43 -10.89 -37.91
C ILE A 264 -10.64 -10.51 -37.07
N PHE A 265 -11.65 -9.97 -37.74
CA PHE A 265 -12.91 -9.55 -37.14
C PHE A 265 -14.08 -10.40 -37.62
N ASP A 266 -15.08 -10.55 -36.76
CA ASP A 266 -16.39 -11.11 -37.07
C ASP A 266 -17.46 -10.07 -36.74
N SER A 267 -18.05 -9.50 -37.80
CA SER A 267 -19.06 -8.44 -37.77
C SER A 267 -20.47 -8.95 -38.07
N THR A 268 -20.71 -10.27 -38.00
CA THR A 268 -22.02 -10.90 -38.27
C THR A 268 -23.16 -10.33 -37.41
N SER A 269 -22.82 -9.95 -36.17
CA SER A 269 -23.75 -9.34 -35.21
C SER A 269 -24.12 -7.88 -35.56
N ARG A 270 -23.27 -7.15 -36.28
CA ARG A 270 -23.49 -5.73 -36.61
C ARG A 270 -24.45 -5.56 -37.78
N SER A 271 -25.25 -4.50 -37.76
CA SER A 271 -26.14 -4.09 -38.85
C SER A 271 -25.60 -2.92 -39.67
N THR A 272 -24.66 -2.15 -39.11
CA THR A 272 -24.02 -0.99 -39.74
C THR A 272 -22.51 -1.16 -39.79
N VAL A 273 -21.86 -0.37 -40.66
CA VAL A 273 -20.40 -0.30 -40.77
C VAL A 273 -19.81 0.10 -39.41
N THR A 274 -18.75 -0.58 -39.01
CA THR A 274 -18.00 -0.29 -37.78
C THR A 274 -16.67 0.36 -38.13
N THR A 275 -16.37 1.53 -37.58
CA THR A 275 -15.13 2.27 -37.85
C THR A 275 -14.07 1.99 -36.79
N ILE A 276 -12.80 2.28 -37.09
CA ILE A 276 -11.71 2.23 -36.11
C ILE A 276 -11.79 3.46 -35.17
N GLY A 277 -11.75 3.24 -33.85
CA GLY A 277 -11.90 4.29 -32.84
C GLY A 277 -11.81 3.76 -31.40
N ALA A 278 -11.77 4.67 -30.42
CA ALA A 278 -11.49 4.35 -29.02
C ALA A 278 -12.69 3.84 -28.21
N HIS A 279 -13.93 4.12 -28.63
CA HIS A 279 -15.12 3.72 -27.87
C HIS A 279 -15.50 2.26 -28.16
N GLY A 280 -16.14 1.58 -27.20
CA GLY A 280 -16.51 0.16 -27.33
C GLY A 280 -17.49 -0.17 -28.47
N LEU A 281 -18.16 0.84 -29.06
CA LEU A 281 -18.99 0.67 -30.25
C LEU A 281 -18.18 0.70 -31.56
N ASN A 282 -17.01 1.34 -31.55
CA ASN A 282 -16.00 1.28 -32.62
C ASN A 282 -15.18 -0.02 -32.50
N GLU A 283 -14.18 -0.18 -33.36
CA GLU A 283 -13.18 -1.24 -33.25
C GLU A 283 -11.74 -0.70 -33.12
N MET A 284 -10.84 -1.57 -32.67
CA MET A 284 -9.40 -1.32 -32.69
C MET A 284 -8.67 -2.55 -33.25
N CYS A 285 -7.53 -2.32 -33.89
CA CYS A 285 -6.65 -3.38 -34.35
C CYS A 285 -5.24 -3.02 -33.93
N ASN A 286 -4.87 -3.42 -32.70
CA ASN A 286 -3.61 -3.04 -32.10
C ASN A 286 -2.77 -4.28 -31.78
N PHE A 287 -1.55 -4.33 -32.32
CA PHE A 287 -0.51 -5.27 -31.95
C PHE A 287 0.65 -4.50 -31.33
N TYR A 288 0.79 -4.59 -30.02
CA TYR A 288 1.90 -3.99 -29.29
C TYR A 288 3.05 -4.99 -29.21
N MET A 289 4.23 -4.61 -29.66
CA MET A 289 5.44 -5.41 -29.57
C MET A 289 6.39 -4.77 -28.55
N TYR A 290 6.60 -5.45 -27.42
CA TYR A 290 7.63 -5.08 -26.46
C TYR A 290 8.96 -5.66 -26.90
N TYR A 291 9.98 -4.81 -27.02
CA TYR A 291 11.30 -5.19 -27.48
C TYR A 291 12.39 -4.63 -26.58
N PHE A 292 13.57 -5.24 -26.64
CA PHE A 292 14.78 -4.67 -26.07
C PHE A 292 15.85 -4.44 -27.15
N VAL A 293 16.74 -3.50 -26.88
CA VAL A 293 17.87 -3.08 -27.71
C VAL A 293 19.10 -2.86 -26.83
N SER A 294 20.31 -3.00 -27.38
CA SER A 294 21.53 -2.63 -26.65
C SER A 294 21.43 -1.18 -26.14
N ALA A 295 21.82 -0.93 -24.89
CA ALA A 295 21.85 0.42 -24.32
C ALA A 295 22.68 1.41 -25.18
N LYS A 296 23.70 0.92 -25.90
CA LYS A 296 24.52 1.73 -26.83
C LYS A 296 23.73 2.26 -28.03
N GLN A 297 22.64 1.60 -28.41
CA GLN A 297 21.76 1.94 -29.52
C GLN A 297 20.38 2.42 -29.03
N GLY A 298 20.28 2.80 -27.75
CA GLY A 298 19.03 3.14 -27.07
C GLY A 298 18.25 4.33 -27.65
N SER A 299 18.90 5.19 -28.44
CA SER A 299 18.24 6.32 -29.10
C SER A 299 17.13 5.91 -30.06
N VAL A 300 17.12 4.66 -30.53
CA VAL A 300 16.08 4.11 -31.40
C VAL A 300 14.69 4.10 -30.74
N ILE A 301 14.63 4.00 -29.40
CA ILE A 301 13.36 3.92 -28.65
C ILE A 301 12.51 5.18 -28.84
N ALA A 302 13.15 6.35 -28.93
CA ALA A 302 12.43 7.61 -29.13
C ALA A 302 11.78 7.72 -30.53
N LYS A 303 12.28 6.95 -31.51
CA LYS A 303 11.80 6.96 -32.91
C LYS A 303 10.73 5.91 -33.16
N LEU A 304 10.87 4.73 -32.57
CA LEU A 304 9.98 3.59 -32.77
C LEU A 304 8.79 3.64 -31.82
N LYS A 305 7.78 4.47 -32.15
CA LYS A 305 6.54 4.57 -31.37
C LYS A 305 5.39 3.75 -31.95
N ALA A 306 5.02 4.02 -33.19
CA ALA A 306 3.89 3.37 -33.84
C ALA A 306 4.07 3.22 -35.36
N CYS A 307 3.30 2.30 -35.93
CA CYS A 307 3.12 2.00 -37.34
C CYS A 307 1.62 2.02 -37.63
N GLN A 308 1.21 2.82 -38.62
CA GLN A 308 -0.18 2.90 -39.08
C GLN A 308 -0.29 2.74 -40.60
N GLU A 309 0.72 2.14 -41.22
CA GLU A 309 0.75 1.90 -42.66
C GLU A 309 -0.13 0.71 -43.03
N GLU A 310 -0.78 0.80 -44.19
CA GLU A 310 -1.56 -0.29 -44.76
C GLU A 310 -0.67 -1.48 -45.12
N GLY A 311 -1.20 -2.69 -44.93
CA GLY A 311 -0.48 -3.92 -45.25
C GLY A 311 -0.13 -4.05 -46.73
N ASP A 312 1.14 -4.31 -47.02
CA ASP A 312 1.65 -4.62 -48.36
C ASP A 312 0.98 -5.89 -48.90
N SER A 313 0.24 -5.75 -50.00
CA SER A 313 -0.52 -6.85 -50.59
C SER A 313 0.35 -8.04 -51.00
N PHE A 314 1.57 -7.81 -51.49
CA PHE A 314 2.47 -8.89 -51.91
C PHE A 314 2.96 -9.72 -50.73
N ILE A 315 3.14 -9.09 -49.56
CA ILE A 315 3.45 -9.80 -48.32
C ILE A 315 2.22 -10.58 -47.84
N PHE A 316 1.05 -9.94 -47.82
CA PHE A 316 -0.16 -10.55 -47.27
C PHE A 316 -0.78 -11.66 -48.15
N ASP A 317 -0.49 -11.69 -49.45
CA ASP A 317 -0.81 -12.80 -50.35
C ASP A 317 -0.12 -14.11 -49.93
N LYS A 318 1.03 -14.01 -49.25
CA LYS A 318 1.83 -15.13 -48.74
C LYS A 318 1.72 -15.30 -47.22
N TYR A 319 0.83 -14.54 -46.57
CA TYR A 319 0.69 -14.57 -45.12
C TYR A 319 0.36 -15.98 -44.64
N PRO A 320 0.95 -16.46 -43.53
CA PRO A 320 0.69 -17.81 -43.04
C PRO A 320 -0.81 -18.08 -42.85
N ALA A 321 -1.33 -19.15 -43.46
CA ALA A 321 -2.76 -19.46 -43.44
C ALA A 321 -3.28 -19.74 -42.02
N ASP A 322 -2.43 -20.27 -41.14
CA ASP A 322 -2.75 -20.52 -39.75
C ASP A 322 -2.91 -19.23 -38.93
N ALA A 323 -2.47 -18.08 -39.44
CA ALA A 323 -2.61 -16.80 -38.74
C ALA A 323 -4.08 -16.38 -38.54
N ARG A 324 -4.97 -16.80 -39.45
CA ARG A 324 -6.41 -16.50 -39.38
C ARG A 324 -7.20 -17.44 -38.46
N ILE A 325 -6.61 -18.59 -38.13
CA ILE A 325 -7.28 -19.62 -37.33
C ILE A 325 -7.34 -19.15 -35.86
N PRO A 326 -8.56 -18.96 -35.29
CA PRO A 326 -8.73 -18.58 -33.89
C PRO A 326 -8.00 -19.54 -32.93
N LEU A 327 -7.53 -19.01 -31.80
CA LEU A 327 -6.96 -19.85 -30.75
C LEU A 327 -8.04 -20.78 -30.15
N PRO A 328 -7.67 -22.00 -29.74
CA PRO A 328 -8.61 -22.91 -29.09
C PRO A 328 -9.14 -22.30 -27.79
N ARG A 329 -10.33 -22.72 -27.39
CA ARG A 329 -11.00 -22.29 -26.16
C ARG A 329 -10.09 -22.41 -24.93
N ASN A 330 -10.11 -21.41 -24.06
CA ASN A 330 -9.40 -21.45 -22.77
C ASN A 330 -10.34 -20.97 -21.66
N GLU A 331 -10.88 -21.93 -20.90
CA GLU A 331 -11.90 -21.65 -19.87
C GLU A 331 -11.41 -20.73 -18.75
N VAL A 332 -10.12 -20.80 -18.40
CA VAL A 332 -9.52 -19.94 -17.35
C VAL A 332 -9.50 -18.50 -17.84
N PHE A 333 -8.93 -18.26 -19.02
CA PHE A 333 -8.84 -16.92 -19.58
C PHE A 333 -10.22 -16.35 -19.92
N GLU A 334 -11.17 -17.16 -20.38
CA GLU A 334 -12.54 -16.72 -20.61
C GLU A 334 -13.24 -16.31 -19.31
N LYS A 335 -13.01 -17.05 -18.22
CA LYS A 335 -13.56 -16.70 -16.91
C LYS A 335 -12.93 -15.43 -16.34
N GLU A 336 -11.62 -15.26 -16.47
CA GLU A 336 -10.90 -14.05 -16.03
C GLU A 336 -11.26 -12.83 -16.87
N ALA A 337 -11.50 -13.03 -18.17
CA ALA A 337 -11.90 -11.99 -19.11
C ALA A 337 -13.39 -11.65 -19.09
N ALA A 338 -14.21 -12.41 -18.36
CA ALA A 338 -15.63 -12.18 -18.26
C ALA A 338 -15.90 -10.78 -17.71
N MET A 339 -16.75 -10.02 -18.40
CA MET A 339 -17.14 -8.70 -17.92
C MET A 339 -17.93 -8.85 -16.62
N ILE A 340 -17.58 -8.03 -15.64
CA ILE A 340 -18.35 -7.92 -14.41
C ILE A 340 -19.52 -6.97 -14.69
N HIS A 341 -20.73 -7.47 -14.43
CA HIS A 341 -21.97 -6.70 -14.55
C HIS A 341 -22.42 -6.08 -13.22
N ASP A 342 -21.87 -6.57 -12.10
CA ASP A 342 -22.21 -6.08 -10.78
C ASP A 342 -21.35 -4.87 -10.40
N ARG A 343 -21.99 -3.82 -9.92
CA ARG A 343 -21.29 -2.62 -9.42
C ARG A 343 -20.54 -2.95 -8.13
N PHE A 344 -19.26 -2.65 -8.10
CA PHE A 344 -18.49 -2.65 -6.86
C PHE A 344 -18.94 -1.51 -5.94
N GLY A 345 -18.90 -1.75 -4.64
CA GLY A 345 -19.08 -0.70 -3.65
C GLY A 345 -19.53 -1.22 -2.30
N ILE A 346 -19.84 -0.29 -1.39
CA ILE A 346 -20.17 -0.61 -0.01
C ILE A 346 -21.51 0.01 0.36
N THR A 347 -22.39 -0.80 0.95
CA THR A 347 -23.63 -0.33 1.57
C THR A 347 -23.56 -0.48 3.08
N PHE A 348 -24.04 0.52 3.81
CA PHE A 348 -24.10 0.51 5.27
C PHE A 348 -25.53 0.36 5.77
N ALA A 349 -25.68 -0.40 6.86
CA ALA A 349 -26.91 -0.47 7.65
C ALA A 349 -26.58 -0.18 9.12
N ASN A 350 -27.40 0.66 9.77
CA ASN A 350 -27.29 0.99 11.20
C ASN A 350 -28.52 0.53 12.01
N ASP A 351 -29.57 0.10 11.34
CA ASP A 351 -30.85 -0.37 11.86
C ASP A 351 -31.06 -1.88 11.67
N TRP A 352 -30.00 -2.60 11.29
CA TRP A 352 -30.03 -4.04 11.02
C TRP A 352 -30.21 -4.89 12.26
N LEU A 353 -30.02 -4.33 13.47
CA LEU A 353 -30.25 -5.04 14.73
C LEU A 353 -31.74 -5.10 15.06
N ALA A 354 -32.20 -6.25 15.55
CA ALA A 354 -33.55 -6.36 16.08
C ALA A 354 -33.76 -5.39 17.26
N GLY A 355 -34.94 -4.76 17.36
CA GLY A 355 -35.19 -3.69 18.35
C GLY A 355 -35.10 -4.10 19.82
N ASN A 356 -35.00 -5.40 20.12
CA ASN A 356 -34.79 -5.92 21.47
C ASN A 356 -33.30 -6.01 21.87
N VAL A 357 -32.36 -5.77 20.96
CA VAL A 357 -30.93 -5.78 21.24
C VAL A 357 -30.52 -4.45 21.89
N LYS A 358 -30.21 -4.48 23.19
CA LYS A 358 -29.72 -3.31 23.94
C LYS A 358 -28.23 -3.46 24.21
N LEU A 359 -27.44 -2.54 23.66
CA LEU A 359 -25.99 -2.49 23.84
C LEU A 359 -25.60 -1.22 24.60
N GLY A 360 -24.61 -1.36 25.48
CA GLY A 360 -23.91 -0.23 26.10
C GLY A 360 -22.79 0.27 25.20
N GLN A 361 -21.84 1.02 25.76
CA GLN A 361 -20.65 1.45 25.04
C GLN A 361 -19.87 0.23 24.50
N ILE A 362 -19.82 0.08 23.17
CA ILE A 362 -19.26 -1.09 22.48
C ILE A 362 -17.74 -0.95 22.37
N SER A 363 -17.01 -1.74 23.15
CA SER A 363 -15.56 -1.67 23.23
C SER A 363 -14.84 -2.66 22.31
N GLY A 364 -15.47 -3.78 21.99
CA GLY A 364 -14.85 -4.83 21.19
C GLY A 364 -15.86 -5.59 20.35
N ILE A 365 -15.43 -6.05 19.19
CA ILE A 365 -16.23 -6.87 18.28
C ILE A 365 -15.33 -7.99 17.76
N THR A 366 -15.88 -9.18 17.62
CA THR A 366 -15.23 -10.29 16.93
C THR A 366 -16.28 -11.16 16.26
N MET A 367 -15.86 -12.20 15.55
CA MET A 367 -16.76 -13.22 14.98
C MET A 367 -16.57 -14.52 15.75
N ASP A 368 -17.66 -15.23 16.05
CA ASP A 368 -17.55 -16.61 16.51
C ASP A 368 -17.33 -17.57 15.32
N ASN A 369 -17.09 -18.84 15.64
CA ASN A 369 -16.83 -19.88 14.63
C ASN A 369 -18.07 -20.27 13.82
N ASP A 370 -19.27 -19.84 14.24
CA ASP A 370 -20.54 -20.06 13.54
C ASP A 370 -20.89 -18.89 12.59
N GLY A 371 -20.04 -17.85 12.55
CA GLY A 371 -20.22 -16.67 11.70
C GLY A 371 -21.11 -15.59 12.31
N ASN A 372 -21.38 -15.64 13.62
CA ASN A 372 -22.13 -14.60 14.32
C ASN A 372 -21.20 -13.51 14.83
N VAL A 373 -21.74 -12.29 14.92
CA VAL A 373 -21.04 -11.14 15.50
C VAL A 373 -21.10 -11.23 17.01
N VAL A 374 -19.95 -11.15 17.65
CA VAL A 374 -19.81 -11.17 19.10
C VAL A 374 -19.40 -9.78 19.55
N VAL A 375 -20.29 -9.14 20.30
CA VAL A 375 -20.13 -7.76 20.77
C VAL A 375 -19.76 -7.76 22.24
N PHE A 376 -18.66 -7.10 22.58
CA PHE A 376 -18.28 -6.79 23.96
C PHE A 376 -18.61 -5.33 24.25
N HIS A 377 -19.52 -5.10 25.20
CA HIS A 377 -20.00 -3.78 25.56
C HIS A 377 -19.99 -3.57 27.07
N ARG A 378 -20.00 -2.32 27.50
CA ARG A 378 -19.80 -1.96 28.92
C ARG A 378 -21.10 -1.93 29.74
N GLY A 379 -22.19 -2.50 29.23
CA GLY A 379 -23.50 -2.48 29.90
C GLY A 379 -23.92 -1.06 30.30
N ASP A 380 -24.04 -0.83 31.60
CA ASP A 380 -24.36 0.47 32.23
C ASP A 380 -23.13 1.33 32.55
N ARG A 381 -21.91 0.87 32.23
CA ARG A 381 -20.66 1.59 32.44
C ARG A 381 -20.20 2.34 31.21
N SER A 382 -19.45 3.41 31.47
CA SER A 382 -18.78 4.20 30.45
C SER A 382 -17.33 4.43 30.86
N TRP A 383 -16.40 4.26 29.92
CA TRP A 383 -15.03 4.75 30.12
C TRP A 383 -15.00 6.22 29.78
N THR A 384 -14.69 7.04 30.78
CA THR A 384 -14.44 8.48 30.66
C THR A 384 -13.06 8.84 31.18
N GLU A 385 -12.64 10.09 31.00
CA GLU A 385 -11.40 10.61 31.59
C GLU A 385 -11.32 10.43 33.12
N TRP A 386 -12.48 10.30 33.80
CA TRP A 386 -12.59 10.13 35.26
C TRP A 386 -12.60 8.67 35.73
N SER A 387 -12.57 7.69 34.81
CA SER A 387 -12.61 6.27 35.21
C SER A 387 -11.36 5.82 35.98
N PHE A 388 -10.23 6.51 35.80
CA PHE A 388 -8.95 6.16 36.43
C PHE A 388 -8.32 7.34 37.16
N ASP A 389 -7.47 7.07 38.14
CA ASP A 389 -6.57 8.07 38.73
C ASP A 389 -5.26 8.19 37.93
N ASP A 390 -4.40 9.11 38.35
CA ASP A 390 -3.09 9.38 37.71
C ASP A 390 -2.14 8.17 37.79
N ASN A 391 -2.40 7.25 38.72
CA ASN A 391 -1.66 5.99 38.86
C ASN A 391 -2.30 4.84 38.08
N ASN A 392 -3.24 5.15 37.19
CA ASN A 392 -4.00 4.19 36.39
C ASN A 392 -4.85 3.22 37.22
N LYS A 393 -5.21 3.55 38.46
CA LYS A 393 -6.12 2.74 39.27
C LYS A 393 -7.56 3.11 38.98
N TYR A 394 -8.41 2.11 38.82
CA TYR A 394 -9.84 2.31 38.56
C TYR A 394 -10.52 2.95 39.78
N ARG A 395 -11.32 4.00 39.57
CA ARG A 395 -11.94 4.77 40.67
C ARG A 395 -13.25 4.15 41.16
N GLN A 396 -14.04 3.55 40.28
CA GLN A 396 -15.41 3.09 40.57
C GLN A 396 -15.46 1.63 41.07
N THR A 397 -14.48 1.23 41.89
CA THR A 397 -14.39 -0.15 42.41
C THR A 397 -15.57 -0.53 43.30
N GLU A 398 -16.13 0.44 44.02
CA GLU A 398 -17.25 0.28 44.96
C GLU A 398 -18.58 -0.08 44.28
N GLU A 399 -18.74 0.28 43.00
CA GLU A 399 -19.93 -0.07 42.22
C GLU A 399 -19.98 -1.58 41.88
N GLY A 400 -18.88 -2.31 42.12
CA GLY A 400 -18.76 -3.74 41.86
C GLY A 400 -18.69 -4.10 40.37
N PRO A 401 -18.69 -5.40 40.02
CA PRO A 401 -18.77 -5.85 38.63
C PRO A 401 -20.09 -5.45 37.94
N ILE A 402 -20.07 -5.30 36.63
CA ILE A 402 -21.24 -4.94 35.80
C ILE A 402 -22.34 -5.97 35.98
N LYS A 403 -23.55 -5.52 36.36
CA LYS A 403 -24.65 -6.42 36.74
C LYS A 403 -25.35 -7.06 35.56
N THR A 404 -25.31 -6.42 34.39
CA THR A 404 -25.94 -6.87 33.15
C THR A 404 -24.98 -7.69 32.30
N ALA A 405 -25.51 -8.41 31.31
CA ALA A 405 -24.69 -9.08 30.33
C ALA A 405 -23.88 -8.05 29.55
N VAL A 406 -22.62 -8.36 29.29
CA VAL A 406 -21.66 -7.50 28.58
C VAL A 406 -21.20 -8.10 27.26
N VAL A 407 -21.55 -9.36 27.02
CA VAL A 407 -21.31 -10.05 25.74
C VAL A 407 -22.65 -10.36 25.10
N ALA A 408 -22.82 -9.96 23.85
CA ALA A 408 -23.97 -10.26 23.02
C ALA A 408 -23.53 -10.96 21.73
N VAL A 409 -24.11 -12.12 21.44
CA VAL A 409 -23.90 -12.87 20.19
C VAL A 409 -25.09 -12.60 19.28
N ILE A 410 -24.82 -12.09 18.08
CA ILE A 410 -25.82 -11.56 17.15
C ILE A 410 -25.61 -12.21 15.79
N SER A 411 -26.66 -12.81 15.23
CA SER A 411 -26.65 -13.38 13.87
C SER A 411 -26.37 -12.32 12.80
N SER A 412 -26.00 -12.73 11.59
CA SER A 412 -25.88 -11.86 10.41
C SER A 412 -27.16 -11.08 10.09
N GLU A 413 -28.34 -11.58 10.49
CA GLU A 413 -29.64 -10.90 10.33
C GLU A 413 -30.01 -9.98 11.50
N GLY A 414 -29.10 -9.78 12.45
CA GLY A 414 -29.30 -8.86 13.58
C GLY A 414 -30.16 -9.39 14.73
N ARG A 415 -30.48 -10.70 14.73
CA ARG A 415 -31.16 -11.35 15.86
C ARG A 415 -30.17 -11.70 16.97
N LEU A 416 -30.54 -11.37 18.21
CA LEU A 416 -29.81 -11.81 19.40
C LEU A 416 -29.93 -13.33 19.58
N ILE A 417 -28.79 -13.99 19.64
CA ILE A 417 -28.68 -15.44 19.85
C ILE A 417 -28.44 -15.74 21.32
N LYS A 418 -27.52 -15.00 21.94
CA LYS A 418 -27.06 -15.27 23.31
C LYS A 418 -26.55 -14.01 23.99
N GLN A 419 -26.74 -13.94 25.29
CA GLN A 419 -26.10 -12.96 26.18
C GLN A 419 -25.28 -13.67 27.26
N TRP A 420 -24.18 -13.05 27.69
CA TRP A 420 -23.26 -13.61 28.68
C TRP A 420 -22.44 -12.52 29.39
N GLY A 421 -21.75 -12.89 30.47
CA GLY A 421 -20.73 -12.04 31.13
C GLY A 421 -21.22 -11.23 32.32
N GLU A 422 -22.44 -11.46 32.80
CA GLU A 422 -23.01 -10.81 33.98
C GLU A 422 -22.10 -11.00 35.20
N ARG A 423 -21.80 -9.89 35.89
CA ARG A 423 -21.04 -9.83 37.15
C ARG A 423 -19.59 -10.34 37.06
N LEU A 424 -19.00 -10.38 35.86
CA LEU A 424 -17.61 -10.84 35.67
C LEU A 424 -16.62 -9.70 35.47
N PHE A 425 -17.05 -8.59 34.88
CA PHE A 425 -16.16 -7.54 34.38
C PHE A 425 -16.47 -6.19 35.02
N TYR A 426 -15.47 -5.32 35.10
CA TYR A 426 -15.58 -3.94 35.59
C TYR A 426 -15.55 -2.93 34.45
N LEU A 427 -14.62 -3.08 33.51
CA LEU A 427 -14.53 -2.19 32.36
C LEU A 427 -13.98 -2.95 31.12
N PRO A 428 -14.87 -3.67 30.41
CA PRO A 428 -14.59 -4.35 29.14
C PRO A 428 -13.83 -3.50 28.10
N HIS A 429 -12.89 -4.14 27.39
CA HIS A 429 -12.23 -3.55 26.23
C HIS A 429 -12.15 -4.50 25.02
N GLY A 430 -11.07 -5.26 24.89
CA GLY A 430 -10.81 -6.14 23.75
C GLY A 430 -11.48 -7.51 23.87
N ILE A 431 -11.75 -8.13 22.73
CA ILE A 431 -12.42 -9.44 22.61
C ILE A 431 -11.89 -10.22 21.40
N HIS A 432 -11.77 -11.53 21.54
CA HIS A 432 -11.39 -12.44 20.47
C HIS A 432 -11.96 -13.83 20.74
N VAL A 433 -12.54 -14.48 19.71
CA VAL A 433 -12.91 -15.89 19.79
C VAL A 433 -11.86 -16.71 19.04
N ASP A 434 -11.28 -17.70 19.72
CA ASP A 434 -10.28 -18.55 19.10
C ASP A 434 -10.89 -19.74 18.34
N LYS A 435 -10.04 -20.49 17.63
CA LYS A 435 -10.43 -21.68 16.86
C LYS A 435 -11.09 -22.80 17.68
N ASN A 436 -10.91 -22.79 19.01
CA ASN A 436 -11.52 -23.76 19.93
C ASN A 436 -12.85 -23.24 20.50
N ASN A 437 -13.34 -22.10 20.00
CA ASN A 437 -14.52 -21.38 20.48
C ASN A 437 -14.37 -20.88 21.94
N HIS A 438 -13.13 -20.67 22.40
CA HIS A 438 -12.89 -20.01 23.68
C HIS A 438 -12.88 -18.50 23.48
N LEU A 439 -13.51 -17.82 24.44
CA LEU A 439 -13.61 -16.37 24.47
C LEU A 439 -12.42 -15.78 25.23
N TRP A 440 -11.61 -14.98 24.54
CA TRP A 440 -10.52 -14.20 25.10
C TRP A 440 -10.93 -12.74 25.21
N VAL A 441 -10.73 -12.14 26.39
CA VAL A 441 -11.17 -10.75 26.65
C VAL A 441 -10.17 -10.01 27.50
N THR A 442 -10.15 -8.67 27.36
CA THR A 442 -9.39 -7.79 28.23
C THR A 442 -10.32 -6.91 29.06
N ASP A 443 -9.95 -6.69 30.32
CA ASP A 443 -10.62 -5.74 31.20
C ASP A 443 -9.60 -4.71 31.69
N VAL A 444 -9.83 -3.45 31.33
CA VAL A 444 -8.87 -2.37 31.59
C VAL A 444 -8.91 -1.87 33.02
N ALA A 445 -10.04 -2.03 33.73
CA ALA A 445 -10.14 -1.70 35.15
C ALA A 445 -9.44 -2.76 35.99
N MET A 446 -9.58 -4.03 35.61
CA MET A 446 -8.92 -5.13 36.30
C MET A 446 -7.43 -5.25 35.91
N HIS A 447 -6.98 -4.64 34.82
CA HIS A 447 -5.64 -4.83 34.24
C HIS A 447 -5.33 -6.29 33.92
N GLN A 448 -6.33 -7.02 33.40
CA GLN A 448 -6.26 -8.46 33.19
C GLN A 448 -6.74 -8.88 31.81
N VAL A 449 -6.25 -10.05 31.40
CA VAL A 449 -6.72 -10.80 30.23
C VAL A 449 -7.29 -12.12 30.71
N PHE A 450 -8.44 -12.51 30.18
CA PHE A 450 -9.10 -13.75 30.56
C PHE A 450 -9.37 -14.62 29.34
N SER A 451 -9.39 -15.94 29.55
CA SER A 451 -9.94 -16.91 28.61
C SER A 451 -11.09 -17.66 29.27
N PHE A 452 -12.18 -17.88 28.54
CA PHE A 452 -13.36 -18.58 29.01
C PHE A 452 -13.82 -19.64 28.01
N ASP A 453 -14.25 -20.78 28.54
CA ASP A 453 -15.20 -21.64 27.84
C ASP A 453 -16.61 -21.11 28.12
N TRP A 454 -17.02 -20.11 27.35
CA TRP A 454 -18.32 -19.45 27.50
C TRP A 454 -19.52 -20.33 27.14
N THR A 455 -19.30 -21.57 26.67
CA THR A 455 -20.39 -22.54 26.45
C THR A 455 -20.83 -23.20 27.75
N LYS A 456 -19.95 -23.23 28.75
CA LYS A 456 -20.24 -23.74 30.08
C LYS A 456 -21.04 -22.75 30.92
N LYS A 457 -21.77 -23.30 31.89
CA LYS A 457 -22.61 -22.51 32.82
C LYS A 457 -21.80 -21.93 33.98
N ASP A 458 -20.68 -22.55 34.36
CA ASP A 458 -19.79 -22.02 35.37
C ASP A 458 -18.93 -20.92 34.71
N SER A 459 -19.29 -19.67 34.92
CA SER A 459 -18.59 -18.48 34.38
C SER A 459 -17.18 -18.28 34.96
N LYS A 460 -16.47 -19.36 35.28
CA LYS A 460 -15.10 -19.36 35.79
C LYS A 460 -14.13 -19.27 34.62
N PRO A 461 -13.11 -18.39 34.68
CA PRO A 461 -12.10 -18.32 33.64
C PRO A 461 -11.27 -19.61 33.58
N LEU A 462 -10.97 -20.05 32.37
CA LEU A 462 -9.95 -21.07 32.09
C LEU A 462 -8.56 -20.55 32.45
N LEU A 463 -8.33 -19.26 32.19
CA LEU A 463 -7.08 -18.56 32.42
C LEU A 463 -7.35 -17.11 32.81
N ALA A 464 -6.58 -16.59 33.75
CA ALA A 464 -6.52 -15.17 34.09
C ALA A 464 -5.05 -14.74 34.14
N LEU A 465 -4.70 -13.77 33.30
CA LEU A 465 -3.36 -13.17 33.23
C LEU A 465 -3.42 -11.75 33.79
N GLY A 466 -2.36 -11.30 34.45
CA GLY A 466 -2.34 -10.02 35.14
C GLY A 466 -2.80 -10.11 36.60
N SER A 467 -2.77 -8.98 37.30
CA SER A 467 -3.19 -8.87 38.70
C SER A 467 -4.40 -7.95 38.81
N ALA A 468 -5.50 -8.49 39.34
CA ALA A 468 -6.76 -7.75 39.48
C ALA A 468 -6.55 -6.39 40.17
N MET A 469 -7.03 -5.33 39.52
CA MET A 469 -7.02 -3.94 40.00
C MET A 469 -5.61 -3.36 40.24
N LYS A 470 -4.56 -4.01 39.72
CA LYS A 470 -3.17 -3.59 39.92
C LYS A 470 -2.49 -3.37 38.57
N PRO A 471 -2.26 -2.11 38.15
CA PRO A 471 -1.47 -1.83 36.98
C PRO A 471 -0.02 -2.28 37.19
N GLY A 472 0.63 -2.75 36.13
CA GLY A 472 2.04 -3.08 36.10
C GLY A 472 2.58 -3.19 34.69
N ASN A 473 3.88 -3.45 34.56
CA ASN A 473 4.59 -3.49 33.28
C ASN A 473 5.62 -4.62 33.19
N ASP A 474 5.55 -5.62 34.07
CA ASP A 474 6.46 -6.77 34.07
C ASP A 474 5.93 -7.91 33.17
N ALA A 475 6.54 -9.09 33.26
CA ALA A 475 6.18 -10.26 32.46
C ALA A 475 4.75 -10.80 32.72
N ASN A 476 4.21 -10.57 33.92
CA ASN A 476 2.94 -11.13 34.37
C ASN A 476 1.93 -10.05 34.81
N SER A 477 2.24 -8.77 34.60
CA SER A 477 1.34 -7.65 34.88
C SER A 477 1.10 -6.80 33.63
N PHE A 478 -0.09 -6.21 33.55
CA PHE A 478 -0.50 -5.33 32.46
C PHE A 478 -0.92 -3.98 33.00
N CYS A 479 -1.02 -3.00 32.12
CA CYS A 479 -1.63 -1.73 32.44
C CYS A 479 -2.60 -1.35 31.34
N LYS A 480 -3.89 -1.62 31.61
CA LYS A 480 -5.02 -1.39 30.71
C LYS A 480 -4.79 -2.12 29.36
N PRO A 481 -4.75 -3.46 29.35
CA PRO A 481 -4.58 -4.22 28.12
C PRO A 481 -5.77 -3.96 27.17
N ALA A 482 -5.47 -3.57 25.94
CA ALA A 482 -6.45 -3.06 24.98
C ALA A 482 -6.99 -4.15 24.04
N GLY A 483 -6.17 -5.11 23.64
CA GLY A 483 -6.56 -6.14 22.67
C GLY A 483 -5.88 -7.47 22.94
N VAL A 484 -6.46 -8.54 22.38
CA VAL A 484 -5.92 -9.90 22.45
C VAL A 484 -6.21 -10.62 21.15
N ALA A 485 -5.25 -11.39 20.64
CA ALA A 485 -5.41 -12.27 19.49
C ALA A 485 -4.76 -13.62 19.76
N VAL A 486 -5.37 -14.70 19.26
CA VAL A 486 -4.84 -16.06 19.40
C VAL A 486 -4.56 -16.64 18.03
N ALA A 487 -3.30 -17.01 17.78
CA ALA A 487 -2.89 -17.65 16.55
C ALA A 487 -3.32 -19.13 16.51
N GLN A 488 -3.37 -19.68 15.30
CA GLN A 488 -3.68 -21.10 15.10
C GLN A 488 -2.65 -22.05 15.75
N ASP A 489 -1.42 -21.59 15.96
CA ASP A 489 -0.38 -22.34 16.68
C ASP A 489 -0.51 -22.28 18.22
N GLY A 490 -1.53 -21.56 18.73
CA GLY A 490 -1.78 -21.39 20.15
C GLY A 490 -1.00 -20.23 20.79
N SER A 491 -0.19 -19.49 20.03
CA SER A 491 0.41 -18.25 20.52
C SER A 491 -0.67 -17.22 20.85
N VAL A 492 -0.61 -16.62 22.04
CA VAL A 492 -1.51 -15.56 22.47
C VAL A 492 -0.73 -14.24 22.45
N PHE A 493 -1.28 -13.23 21.79
CA PHE A 493 -0.69 -11.90 21.69
C PHE A 493 -1.62 -10.88 22.35
N VAL A 494 -1.07 -10.10 23.29
CA VAL A 494 -1.80 -9.09 24.04
C VAL A 494 -1.25 -7.72 23.69
N ALA A 495 -2.12 -6.80 23.29
CA ALA A 495 -1.84 -5.38 23.16
C ALA A 495 -1.90 -4.72 24.54
N ASP A 496 -0.74 -4.51 25.17
CA ASP A 496 -0.60 -3.83 26.46
C ASP A 496 -0.26 -2.36 26.19
N GLY A 497 -1.23 -1.66 25.58
CA GLY A 497 -0.97 -0.42 24.84
C GLY A 497 -1.11 0.86 25.63
N TYR A 498 -2.13 1.00 26.48
CA TYR A 498 -2.50 2.30 27.07
C TYR A 498 -1.40 2.90 27.97
N CYS A 499 -0.67 2.06 28.71
CA CYS A 499 0.44 2.53 29.55
C CYS A 499 1.81 2.03 29.09
N ASN A 500 1.88 0.84 28.49
CA ASN A 500 3.15 0.11 28.32
C ASN A 500 3.65 0.05 26.87
N SER A 501 2.90 0.56 25.88
CA SER A 501 3.31 0.67 24.47
C SER A 501 3.96 -0.59 23.88
N ARG A 502 3.45 -1.78 24.23
CA ARG A 502 4.08 -3.06 23.87
C ARG A 502 3.07 -4.11 23.44
N VAL A 503 3.57 -5.13 22.75
CA VAL A 503 2.87 -6.40 22.54
C VAL A 503 3.52 -7.46 23.42
N VAL A 504 2.71 -8.28 24.08
CA VAL A 504 3.16 -9.37 24.95
C VAL A 504 2.71 -10.71 24.38
N LYS A 505 3.64 -11.64 24.26
CA LYS A 505 3.39 -13.00 23.79
C LYS A 505 3.33 -13.98 24.97
N PHE A 506 2.28 -14.79 24.98
CA PHE A 506 2.09 -15.93 25.86
C PHE A 506 1.91 -17.22 25.05
N THR A 507 2.14 -18.32 25.72
CA THR A 507 1.63 -19.64 25.32
C THR A 507 0.14 -19.74 25.61
N TYR A 508 -0.54 -20.69 25.00
CA TYR A 508 -1.98 -20.91 25.19
C TYR A 508 -2.36 -21.20 26.65
N ASP A 509 -1.48 -21.85 27.42
CA ASP A 509 -1.63 -22.12 28.86
C ASP A 509 -1.20 -20.96 29.76
N GLY A 510 -0.89 -19.80 29.17
CA GLY A 510 -0.67 -18.55 29.91
C GLY A 510 0.75 -18.33 30.41
N LYS A 511 1.73 -19.13 29.99
CA LYS A 511 3.14 -18.86 30.31
C LYS A 511 3.67 -17.72 29.46
N PHE A 512 4.26 -16.72 30.11
CA PHE A 512 4.94 -15.61 29.45
C PHE A 512 6.07 -16.13 28.56
N VAL A 513 6.14 -15.62 27.33
CA VAL A 513 7.22 -15.91 26.39
C VAL A 513 8.12 -14.69 26.25
N LYS A 514 7.56 -13.54 25.86
CA LYS A 514 8.32 -12.30 25.66
C LYS A 514 7.40 -11.09 25.52
N SER A 515 7.89 -9.91 25.86
CA SER A 515 7.33 -8.62 25.43
C SER A 515 8.23 -7.96 24.39
N PHE A 516 7.64 -7.27 23.42
CA PHE A 516 8.38 -6.54 22.41
C PHE A 516 7.68 -5.24 22.02
N ASP A 517 8.50 -4.26 21.66
CA ASP A 517 8.14 -2.97 21.11
C ASP A 517 9.16 -2.58 20.04
N LEU A 518 9.09 -1.35 19.53
CA LEU A 518 10.06 -0.83 18.56
C LEU A 518 11.44 -0.52 19.18
N SER A 519 11.52 -0.28 20.49
CA SER A 519 12.79 -0.03 21.21
C SER A 519 13.61 -1.32 21.43
N ALA A 520 12.93 -2.46 21.54
CA ALA A 520 13.53 -3.78 21.70
C ALA A 520 14.13 -4.35 20.39
N GLN A 521 14.01 -3.64 19.27
CA GLN A 521 14.56 -4.05 17.98
C GLN A 521 16.03 -3.60 17.88
N SER A 522 16.97 -4.55 17.83
CA SER A 522 18.41 -4.25 17.81
C SER A 522 18.84 -3.49 16.55
N GLY A 523 19.51 -2.34 16.72
CA GLY A 523 20.10 -1.53 15.64
C GLY A 523 19.40 -0.17 15.44
N THR A 524 19.90 0.62 14.48
CA THR A 524 19.37 1.96 14.14
C THR A 524 17.91 1.95 13.62
N MET A 525 17.36 0.79 13.26
CA MET A 525 15.99 0.68 12.72
C MET A 525 14.88 0.93 13.75
N GLY A 526 15.07 0.56 15.03
CA GLY A 526 14.06 0.81 16.08
C GLY A 526 13.90 2.30 16.41
N HIS A 527 15.04 3.02 16.48
CA HIS A 527 15.06 4.47 16.72
C HIS A 527 14.47 5.28 15.56
N GLN A 528 14.52 4.76 14.33
CA GLN A 528 14.01 5.45 13.14
C GLN A 528 12.50 5.71 13.19
N PHE A 529 11.74 4.81 13.81
CA PHE A 529 10.28 4.87 13.82
C PHE A 529 9.69 5.43 15.13
N GLY A 530 10.51 5.74 16.13
CA GLY A 530 10.02 6.17 17.44
C GLY A 530 9.25 5.07 18.19
N ARG A 531 8.77 5.39 19.40
CA ARG A 531 7.98 4.45 20.21
C ARG A 531 6.56 4.28 19.66
N MET A 532 5.94 3.14 19.94
CA MET A 532 4.49 2.99 19.75
C MET A 532 3.74 3.81 20.81
N GLU A 533 2.56 4.31 20.48
CA GLU A 533 1.71 5.12 21.33
C GLU A 533 0.28 4.58 21.28
N VAL A 534 -0.09 3.90 22.37
CA VAL A 534 -1.34 3.15 22.51
C VAL A 534 -1.45 2.07 21.43
N VAL A 535 -0.85 0.91 21.70
CA VAL A 535 -1.17 -0.31 20.94
C VAL A 535 -2.62 -0.70 21.26
N HIS A 536 -3.56 -0.25 20.44
CA HIS A 536 -4.98 -0.30 20.78
C HIS A 536 -5.61 -1.66 20.43
N ASP A 537 -5.12 -2.30 19.38
CA ASP A 537 -5.65 -3.54 18.86
C ASP A 537 -4.54 -4.41 18.23
N VAL A 538 -4.76 -5.72 18.20
CA VAL A 538 -3.88 -6.70 17.57
C VAL A 538 -4.68 -7.76 16.83
N THR A 539 -4.23 -8.11 15.63
CA THR A 539 -4.73 -9.28 14.88
C THR A 539 -3.58 -10.04 14.24
N VAL A 540 -3.82 -11.26 13.76
CA VAL A 540 -2.77 -12.16 13.27
C VAL A 540 -3.06 -12.66 11.86
N ASN A 541 -2.01 -12.75 11.06
CA ASN A 541 -1.97 -13.49 9.81
C ASN A 541 -1.20 -14.79 10.06
N ASN A 542 -1.92 -15.91 10.07
CA ASN A 542 -1.36 -17.21 10.41
C ASN A 542 -0.48 -17.76 9.28
N GLU A 543 -0.82 -17.44 8.03
CA GLU A 543 -0.17 -17.86 6.81
C GLU A 543 1.25 -17.28 6.72
N LYS A 544 1.41 -16.00 7.06
CA LYS A 544 2.71 -15.31 7.11
C LYS A 544 3.38 -15.35 8.48
N ARG A 545 2.68 -15.83 9.52
CA ARG A 545 3.11 -15.77 10.93
C ARG A 545 3.43 -14.33 11.35
N GLU A 546 2.51 -13.42 11.05
CA GLU A 546 2.61 -11.98 11.30
C GLU A 546 1.56 -11.47 12.28
N ILE A 547 1.93 -10.48 13.07
CA ILE A 547 1.10 -9.75 14.02
C ILE A 547 0.94 -8.34 13.49
N TYR A 548 -0.30 -7.89 13.32
CA TYR A 548 -0.61 -6.50 13.00
C TYR A 548 -1.01 -5.79 14.28
N ALA A 549 -0.22 -4.80 14.70
CA ALA A 549 -0.49 -3.97 15.87
C ALA A 549 -0.95 -2.58 15.43
N ALA A 550 -2.12 -2.15 15.91
CA ALA A 550 -2.64 -0.81 15.72
C ALA A 550 -1.94 0.18 16.65
N ASP A 551 -1.01 0.97 16.12
CA ASP A 551 -0.30 2.02 16.86
C ASP A 551 -1.11 3.31 16.74
N ARG A 552 -2.09 3.44 17.65
CA ARG A 552 -3.27 4.30 17.47
C ARG A 552 -2.89 5.75 17.28
N GLU A 553 -2.13 6.34 18.20
CA GLU A 553 -1.87 7.79 18.14
C GLU A 553 -0.84 8.17 17.08
N ASN A 554 -0.01 7.21 16.65
CA ASN A 554 0.91 7.41 15.53
C ASN A 554 0.26 7.17 14.16
N GLY A 555 -1.03 6.80 14.09
CA GLY A 555 -1.75 6.64 12.83
C GLY A 555 -1.18 5.56 11.91
N ARG A 556 -0.65 4.46 12.46
CA ARG A 556 0.09 3.45 11.68
C ARG A 556 -0.14 2.03 12.16
N ILE A 557 0.26 1.07 11.32
CA ILE A 557 0.25 -0.36 11.67
C ILE A 557 1.68 -0.83 11.80
N VAL A 558 2.02 -1.47 12.91
CA VAL A 558 3.33 -2.09 13.11
C VAL A 558 3.18 -3.60 12.93
N VAL A 559 3.95 -4.15 11.99
CA VAL A 559 3.93 -5.58 11.66
C VAL A 559 5.12 -6.26 12.33
N PHE A 560 4.86 -7.22 13.20
CA PHE A 560 5.88 -8.08 13.80
C PHE A 560 5.73 -9.51 13.29
N SER A 561 6.82 -10.27 13.27
CA SER A 561 6.72 -11.72 13.16
C SER A 561 6.18 -12.30 14.48
N PHE A 562 5.70 -13.55 14.47
CA PHE A 562 5.30 -14.27 15.70
C PHE A 562 6.42 -14.40 16.75
N ASN A 563 7.68 -14.11 16.39
CA ASN A 563 8.82 -14.10 17.29
C ASN A 563 9.12 -12.69 17.88
N GLY A 564 8.35 -11.67 17.48
CA GLY A 564 8.48 -10.29 17.96
C GLY A 564 9.54 -9.46 17.20
N THR A 565 10.01 -9.94 16.05
CA THR A 565 10.92 -9.17 15.17
C THR A 565 10.11 -8.24 14.30
N LEU A 566 10.51 -6.97 14.19
CA LEU A 566 9.89 -6.01 13.28
C LEU A 566 10.01 -6.49 11.83
N VAL A 567 8.88 -6.63 11.15
CA VAL A 567 8.78 -6.95 9.73
C VAL A 567 8.62 -5.68 8.92
N ARG A 568 7.68 -4.80 9.33
CA ARG A 568 7.37 -3.56 8.62
C ARG A 568 6.62 -2.58 9.50
N VAL A 569 6.79 -1.28 9.23
CA VAL A 569 5.86 -0.24 9.68
C VAL A 569 5.09 0.24 8.45
N ILE A 570 3.77 0.18 8.52
CA ILE A 570 2.86 0.61 7.45
C ILE A 570 2.40 2.02 7.78
N THR A 571 2.92 2.99 7.04
CA THR A 571 2.46 4.38 7.02
C THR A 571 1.96 4.71 5.62
N ASN A 572 0.89 5.48 5.52
CA ASN A 572 0.38 5.96 4.25
C ASN A 572 -0.23 7.34 4.46
N GLU A 573 -0.03 8.26 3.52
CA GLU A 573 -0.50 9.65 3.65
C GLU A 573 -2.02 9.77 3.81
N TYR A 574 -2.78 8.80 3.28
CA TYR A 574 -4.24 8.75 3.44
C TYR A 574 -4.66 8.19 4.81
N ILE A 575 -3.82 7.38 5.45
CA ILE A 575 -4.03 6.86 6.82
C ILE A 575 -3.44 7.89 7.79
N SER A 576 -4.12 9.04 7.94
CA SER A 576 -3.65 10.19 8.71
C SER A 576 -4.36 10.38 10.07
N GLY A 577 -5.34 9.55 10.37
CA GLY A 577 -6.09 9.54 11.63
C GLY A 577 -5.60 8.49 12.62
N SER A 578 -6.10 8.53 13.86
CA SER A 578 -5.76 7.51 14.86
C SER A 578 -6.29 6.14 14.42
N VAL A 579 -5.45 5.09 14.49
CA VAL A 579 -5.83 3.72 14.09
C VAL A 579 -6.44 2.98 15.28
N TYR A 580 -7.76 2.77 15.27
CA TYR A 580 -8.47 2.16 16.39
C TYR A 580 -8.58 0.64 16.30
N GLY A 581 -8.72 0.07 15.11
CA GLY A 581 -8.96 -1.36 15.00
C GLY A 581 -8.35 -1.95 13.74
N VAL A 582 -7.93 -3.21 13.83
CA VAL A 582 -7.38 -3.97 12.71
C VAL A 582 -7.96 -5.37 12.69
N THR A 583 -8.45 -5.82 11.54
CA THR A 583 -8.91 -7.21 11.36
C THR A 583 -8.39 -7.78 10.06
N TYR A 584 -7.77 -8.95 10.13
CA TYR A 584 -7.29 -9.68 8.96
C TYR A 584 -8.37 -10.67 8.48
N CYS A 585 -8.64 -10.68 7.18
CA CYS A 585 -9.57 -11.61 6.56
C CYS A 585 -8.82 -12.54 5.58
N PRO A 586 -8.51 -13.79 6.00
CA PRO A 586 -7.70 -14.71 5.19
C PRO A 586 -8.28 -15.04 3.82
N PRO A 587 -9.60 -15.30 3.65
CA PRO A 587 -10.14 -15.71 2.34
C PRO A 587 -9.95 -14.69 1.23
N ALA A 588 -9.90 -13.40 1.55
CA ALA A 588 -9.61 -12.34 0.59
C ALA A 588 -8.17 -11.82 0.68
N ASN A 589 -7.36 -12.32 1.62
CA ASN A 589 -6.01 -11.87 1.93
C ASN A 589 -5.92 -10.34 2.16
N VAL A 590 -6.90 -9.77 2.86
CA VAL A 590 -6.98 -8.33 3.13
C VAL A 590 -6.91 -8.01 4.62
N LEU A 591 -6.26 -6.89 4.93
CA LEU A 591 -6.27 -6.26 6.24
C LEU A 591 -7.20 -5.06 6.19
N PHE A 592 -8.24 -5.08 7.03
CA PHE A 592 -9.08 -3.91 7.28
C PHE A 592 -8.50 -3.09 8.42
N VAL A 593 -8.38 -1.78 8.22
CA VAL A 593 -7.82 -0.82 9.17
C VAL A 593 -8.86 0.27 9.42
N LEU A 594 -9.37 0.34 10.64
CA LEU A 594 -10.35 1.34 11.07
C LEU A 594 -9.64 2.56 11.66
N THR A 595 -9.86 3.72 11.06
CA THR A 595 -9.36 5.00 11.59
C THR A 595 -10.48 5.81 12.23
N GLY A 596 -10.08 6.75 13.09
CA GLY A 596 -10.90 7.86 13.56
C GLY A 596 -10.11 9.17 13.49
N PRO A 597 -10.69 10.30 13.93
CA PRO A 597 -10.01 11.59 13.93
C PRO A 597 -8.71 11.52 14.74
N ALA A 598 -7.65 12.15 14.23
CA ALA A 598 -6.37 12.26 14.92
C ALA A 598 -6.52 13.04 16.24
N ALA A 599 -5.74 12.65 17.26
CA ALA A 599 -5.72 13.32 18.55
C ALA A 599 -5.28 14.80 18.49
N SER A 600 -4.56 15.22 17.42
CA SER A 600 -4.00 16.56 17.26
C SER A 600 -4.90 17.58 16.52
N GLY A 601 -6.15 17.22 16.22
CA GLY A 601 -7.10 18.15 15.59
C GLY A 601 -6.89 18.41 14.10
N THR A 602 -6.06 17.62 13.41
CA THR A 602 -5.98 17.62 11.95
C THR A 602 -7.28 17.09 11.34
N LYS A 603 -7.71 17.62 10.19
CA LYS A 603 -8.90 17.18 9.43
C LYS A 603 -8.70 15.78 8.84
N SER A 604 -8.63 14.75 9.68
CA SER A 604 -8.66 13.34 9.25
C SER A 604 -10.07 12.79 9.40
N GLU A 605 -10.61 12.24 8.32
CA GLU A 605 -11.91 11.58 8.34
C GLU A 605 -11.75 10.14 8.83
N SER A 606 -12.68 9.67 9.66
CA SER A 606 -12.78 8.23 9.98
C SER A 606 -13.10 7.45 8.70
N ARG A 607 -12.33 6.40 8.41
CA ARG A 607 -12.54 5.52 7.25
C ARG A 607 -12.11 4.11 7.62
N VAL A 608 -12.62 3.13 6.88
CA VAL A 608 -12.03 1.79 6.83
C VAL A 608 -11.13 1.72 5.59
N PHE A 609 -9.84 1.51 5.81
CA PHE A 609 -8.86 1.27 4.75
C PHE A 609 -8.70 -0.23 4.54
N VAL A 610 -8.57 -0.64 3.29
CA VAL A 610 -8.38 -2.05 2.92
C VAL A 610 -7.03 -2.20 2.26
N LEU A 611 -6.16 -3.00 2.87
CA LEU A 611 -4.82 -3.27 2.38
C LEU A 611 -4.70 -4.73 1.97
N GLU A 612 -3.93 -5.02 0.93
CA GLU A 612 -3.51 -6.38 0.61
C GLU A 612 -2.50 -6.86 1.65
N ALA A 613 -2.76 -7.95 2.38
CA ALA A 613 -1.88 -8.39 3.46
C ALA A 613 -0.57 -9.03 2.97
N ALA A 614 -0.53 -9.49 1.71
CA ALA A 614 0.70 -10.01 1.10
C ALA A 614 1.77 -8.91 0.96
N THR A 615 1.37 -7.75 0.43
CA THR A 615 2.28 -6.65 0.03
C THR A 615 2.13 -5.38 0.85
N TYR A 616 1.11 -5.30 1.69
CA TYR A 616 0.72 -4.13 2.50
C TYR A 616 0.30 -2.91 1.68
N ARG A 617 -0.14 -3.13 0.44
CA ARG A 617 -0.56 -2.04 -0.45
C ARG A 617 -2.02 -1.67 -0.20
N LEU A 618 -2.27 -0.38 -0.14
CA LEU A 618 -3.62 0.17 -0.02
C LEU A 618 -4.40 -0.07 -1.32
N LEU A 619 -5.60 -0.63 -1.20
CA LEU A 619 -6.46 -1.01 -2.33
C LEU A 619 -7.61 -0.02 -2.53
N TYR A 620 -8.39 0.20 -1.48
CA TYR A 620 -9.53 1.11 -1.45
C TYR A 620 -9.82 1.51 0.00
N SER A 621 -10.62 2.56 0.20
CA SER A 621 -11.17 2.90 1.51
C SER A 621 -12.63 3.28 1.41
N PHE A 622 -13.37 3.09 2.49
CA PHE A 622 -14.79 3.36 2.52
C PHE A 622 -15.25 3.92 3.86
N ARG A 623 -16.38 4.63 3.81
CA ARG A 623 -17.11 5.12 4.98
C ARG A 623 -18.61 5.18 4.64
N PRO A 624 -19.48 5.34 5.64
CA PRO A 624 -20.89 5.63 5.39
C PRO A 624 -21.09 6.95 4.63
N GLU A 625 -22.27 7.12 4.04
CA GLU A 625 -22.71 8.42 3.55
C GLU A 625 -22.98 9.38 4.72
N SER A 626 -23.06 10.68 4.44
CA SER A 626 -23.03 11.75 5.47
C SER A 626 -24.15 11.71 6.50
N ASN A 627 -25.20 10.93 6.27
CA ASN A 627 -26.34 10.76 7.16
C ASN A 627 -26.09 9.78 8.33
N ILE A 628 -25.04 8.96 8.27
CA ILE A 628 -24.66 8.05 9.35
C ILE A 628 -23.46 8.66 10.09
N PRO A 629 -23.57 8.93 11.42
CA PRO A 629 -22.45 9.46 12.17
C PRO A 629 -21.29 8.45 12.10
N PHE A 630 -20.17 8.86 11.52
CA PHE A 630 -18.97 8.02 11.41
C PHE A 630 -17.80 8.70 12.12
N HIS A 631 -18.07 9.03 13.39
CA HIS A 631 -17.12 9.57 14.34
C HIS A 631 -17.11 8.65 15.56
N PHE A 632 -16.05 8.72 16.39
CA PHE A 632 -15.89 7.84 17.55
C PHE A 632 -15.89 6.34 17.20
N THR A 633 -15.35 5.99 16.04
CA THR A 633 -15.06 4.61 15.65
C THR A 633 -14.13 3.95 16.67
N HIS A 634 -14.30 2.66 16.95
CA HIS A 634 -13.53 2.00 18.01
C HIS A 634 -13.08 0.58 17.72
N SER A 635 -13.96 -0.29 17.24
CA SER A 635 -13.61 -1.69 16.97
C SER A 635 -14.17 -2.13 15.62
N ILE A 636 -13.50 -3.10 15.00
CA ILE A 636 -13.82 -3.64 13.69
C ILE A 636 -13.73 -5.15 13.71
N ALA A 637 -14.65 -5.81 13.01
CA ALA A 637 -14.58 -7.25 12.73
C ALA A 637 -15.02 -7.50 11.28
N SER A 638 -14.46 -8.53 10.65
CA SER A 638 -14.85 -8.97 9.31
C SER A 638 -15.52 -10.33 9.37
N GLY A 639 -16.64 -10.50 8.65
CA GLY A 639 -17.30 -11.79 8.49
C GLY A 639 -16.40 -12.79 7.73
N GLY A 640 -16.71 -14.07 7.86
CA GLY A 640 -15.86 -15.16 7.35
C GLY A 640 -15.60 -15.15 5.85
N GLN A 641 -16.47 -14.51 5.04
CA GLN A 641 -16.29 -14.37 3.59
C GLN A 641 -15.74 -12.99 3.17
N CYS A 642 -15.35 -12.15 4.14
CA CYS A 642 -14.84 -10.80 3.91
C CYS A 642 -15.79 -9.83 3.18
N ASN A 643 -17.05 -10.23 2.95
CA ASN A 643 -18.08 -9.41 2.31
C ASN A 643 -18.89 -8.58 3.32
N GLU A 644 -18.78 -8.89 4.61
CA GLU A 644 -19.41 -8.14 5.69
C GLU A 644 -18.33 -7.61 6.64
N VAL A 645 -18.44 -6.34 7.01
CA VAL A 645 -17.55 -5.68 7.97
C VAL A 645 -18.41 -4.96 9.00
N PHE A 646 -18.12 -5.20 10.26
CA PHE A 646 -18.83 -4.62 11.40
C PHE A 646 -17.95 -3.56 12.06
N VAL A 647 -18.52 -2.40 12.36
CA VAL A 647 -17.79 -1.28 12.97
C VAL A 647 -18.59 -0.76 14.16
N SER A 648 -17.97 -0.62 15.32
CA SER A 648 -18.60 0.01 16.48
C SER A 648 -18.30 1.49 16.56
N LEU A 649 -19.31 2.22 17.02
CA LEU A 649 -19.22 3.61 17.41
C LEU A 649 -19.39 3.71 18.93
N LEU A 650 -18.52 4.47 19.59
CA LEU A 650 -18.64 4.75 21.03
C LEU A 650 -19.66 5.85 21.33
N ASN A 651 -20.05 6.65 20.33
CA ASN A 651 -21.08 7.65 20.50
C ASN A 651 -21.68 8.00 19.13
N PRO A 652 -22.95 7.66 18.84
CA PRO A 652 -23.85 6.83 19.67
C PRO A 652 -23.36 5.37 19.75
N TYR A 653 -23.84 4.57 20.73
CA TYR A 653 -23.49 3.16 20.93
C TYR A 653 -24.07 2.24 19.83
N VAL A 654 -23.62 2.44 18.60
CA VAL A 654 -24.17 1.81 17.39
C VAL A 654 -23.19 0.81 16.83
N LEU A 655 -23.73 -0.31 16.35
CA LEU A 655 -23.01 -1.31 15.58
C LEU A 655 -23.41 -1.19 14.11
N LEU A 656 -22.50 -0.68 13.29
CA LEU A 656 -22.72 -0.57 11.85
C LEU A 656 -22.38 -1.90 11.17
N LYS A 657 -23.17 -2.27 10.15
CA LYS A 657 -22.88 -3.37 9.22
C LYS A 657 -22.62 -2.80 7.84
N ALA A 658 -21.41 -2.99 7.33
CA ALA A 658 -21.03 -2.68 5.96
C ALA A 658 -21.05 -3.97 5.12
N THR A 659 -21.68 -3.93 3.95
CA THR A 659 -21.69 -5.03 2.98
C THR A 659 -20.91 -4.62 1.74
N ILE A 660 -19.87 -5.37 1.41
CA ILE A 660 -19.02 -5.17 0.24
C ILE A 660 -19.60 -5.96 -0.92
N LYS A 661 -20.00 -5.25 -1.98
CA LYS A 661 -20.57 -5.84 -3.19
C LYS A 661 -19.49 -6.01 -4.26
N ALA A 662 -19.64 -7.08 -5.05
CA ALA A 662 -18.77 -7.40 -6.18
C ALA A 662 -17.26 -7.30 -5.84
N ALA A 663 -16.82 -7.78 -4.67
CA ALA A 663 -15.41 -7.72 -4.28
C ALA A 663 -14.45 -8.39 -5.29
N GLY A 664 -15.00 -9.24 -6.18
CA GLY A 664 -14.23 -10.11 -7.07
C GLY A 664 -13.62 -11.27 -6.26
N PRO A 665 -13.35 -12.43 -6.88
CA PRO A 665 -12.42 -13.38 -6.27
C PRO A 665 -11.06 -12.67 -6.11
N PRO A 666 -10.29 -12.95 -5.04
CA PRO A 666 -8.92 -12.47 -4.95
C PRO A 666 -8.17 -12.84 -6.24
N ALA A 667 -7.33 -11.95 -6.75
CA ALA A 667 -6.44 -12.29 -7.85
C ALA A 667 -5.64 -13.52 -7.41
N PRO A 668 -5.64 -14.64 -8.17
CA PRO A 668 -4.81 -15.77 -7.81
C PRO A 668 -3.37 -15.28 -7.78
N HIS A 669 -2.72 -15.39 -6.62
CA HIS A 669 -1.27 -15.31 -6.59
C HIS A 669 -0.76 -16.44 -7.49
N PRO A 670 0.18 -16.20 -8.40
CA PRO A 670 0.86 -17.29 -9.07
C PRO A 670 1.48 -18.16 -7.98
N THR A 671 0.89 -19.34 -7.77
CA THR A 671 1.57 -20.42 -7.08
C THR A 671 2.66 -20.86 -8.03
N TYR A 672 3.84 -20.23 -7.93
CA TYR A 672 5.02 -20.82 -8.53
C TYR A 672 5.28 -22.11 -7.75
N PRO A 673 5.13 -23.30 -8.35
CA PRO A 673 5.76 -24.48 -7.75
C PRO A 673 7.25 -24.16 -7.63
N PRO A 674 7.96 -24.61 -6.57
CA PRO A 674 9.40 -24.58 -6.57
C PRO A 674 9.88 -25.52 -7.69
N GLN A 675 10.02 -25.00 -8.91
CA GLN A 675 10.75 -25.65 -9.98
C GLN A 675 12.23 -25.49 -9.68
N VAL A 676 12.68 -26.22 -8.66
CA VAL A 676 14.08 -26.65 -8.60
C VAL A 676 14.17 -27.85 -9.53
N GLU A 677 14.09 -27.61 -10.84
CA GLU A 677 14.74 -28.51 -11.79
C GLU A 677 16.20 -28.10 -11.79
N THR A 678 17.01 -28.89 -11.08
CA THR A 678 18.46 -28.90 -11.24
C THR A 678 18.79 -29.30 -12.67
N LEU A 679 18.82 -28.33 -13.58
CA LEU A 679 19.44 -28.49 -14.89
C LEU A 679 20.95 -28.58 -14.66
N SER A 680 21.47 -29.81 -14.75
CA SER A 680 22.91 -30.05 -14.82
C SER A 680 23.46 -29.45 -16.11
N ILE A 681 24.04 -28.25 -16.02
CA ILE A 681 24.84 -27.69 -17.10
C ILE A 681 26.19 -28.39 -17.05
N SER A 682 26.34 -29.43 -17.88
CA SER A 682 27.63 -30.00 -18.20
C SER A 682 28.47 -29.00 -19.00
N ASN A 683 29.60 -28.61 -18.42
CA ASN A 683 30.85 -28.14 -19.05
C ASN A 683 30.74 -27.20 -20.26
N MET A 684 30.73 -25.89 -19.98
CA MET A 684 31.42 -24.91 -20.84
C MET A 684 32.09 -23.82 -19.97
N ASN A 685 33.40 -23.97 -19.79
CA ASN A 685 34.42 -22.96 -19.45
C ASN A 685 34.09 -21.83 -18.45
N ILE A 686 33.86 -22.20 -17.18
CA ILE A 686 34.05 -21.29 -16.03
C ILE A 686 35.37 -21.67 -15.33
N ARG A 687 36.50 -21.30 -15.94
CA ARG A 687 37.82 -21.27 -15.27
C ARG A 687 38.56 -19.94 -15.39
N ALA A 688 37.99 -18.94 -16.07
CA ALA A 688 38.62 -17.62 -16.23
C ALA A 688 38.05 -16.54 -15.27
N PHE A 689 36.96 -16.80 -14.54
CA PHE A 689 36.30 -15.79 -13.69
C PHE A 689 36.56 -15.94 -12.19
N ALA A 690 37.03 -17.11 -11.73
CA ALA A 690 37.25 -17.37 -10.31
C ALA A 690 38.62 -16.91 -9.77
N GLU A 691 39.62 -16.70 -10.64
CA GLU A 691 40.96 -16.29 -10.21
C GLU A 691 41.14 -14.77 -10.08
N ASN A 692 40.35 -13.95 -10.79
CA ASN A 692 40.51 -12.48 -10.74
C ASN A 692 39.83 -11.78 -9.55
N ASN A 693 38.88 -12.44 -8.86
CA ASN A 693 38.20 -11.86 -7.69
C ASN A 693 38.85 -12.24 -6.34
N PHE A 694 39.80 -13.17 -6.33
CA PHE A 694 40.53 -13.55 -5.11
C PHE A 694 41.73 -12.63 -4.82
N TYR A 695 42.34 -12.04 -5.85
CA TYR A 695 43.46 -11.11 -5.67
C TYR A 695 43.03 -9.68 -5.31
N SER A 696 41.83 -9.23 -5.71
CA SER A 696 41.36 -7.87 -5.38
C SER A 696 40.89 -7.73 -3.92
N THR A 697 40.32 -8.79 -3.34
CA THR A 697 39.84 -8.80 -1.95
C THR A 697 40.98 -8.91 -0.94
N LEU A 698 42.10 -9.55 -1.27
CA LEU A 698 43.30 -9.57 -0.42
C LEU A 698 44.07 -8.24 -0.39
N LEU A 699 44.06 -7.48 -1.50
CA LEU A 699 44.73 -6.18 -1.60
C LEU A 699 43.96 -5.05 -0.88
N ILE A 700 42.62 -5.10 -0.88
CA ILE A 700 41.78 -4.11 -0.18
C ILE A 700 41.81 -4.34 1.34
N GLY A 701 41.86 -5.60 1.78
CA GLY A 701 41.97 -5.93 3.21
C GLY A 701 43.30 -5.51 3.85
N SER A 702 44.40 -5.57 3.11
CA SER A 702 45.74 -5.21 3.62
C SER A 702 45.97 -3.69 3.70
N ILE A 703 45.35 -2.90 2.81
CA ILE A 703 45.39 -1.43 2.87
C ILE A 703 44.55 -0.89 4.04
N GLY A 704 43.40 -1.51 4.34
CA GLY A 704 42.55 -1.12 5.47
C GLY A 704 43.21 -1.33 6.84
N VAL A 705 43.95 -2.42 7.02
CA VAL A 705 44.66 -2.72 8.28
C VAL A 705 45.82 -1.75 8.50
N LEU A 706 46.57 -1.37 7.46
CA LEU A 706 47.65 -0.39 7.57
C LEU A 706 47.15 1.03 7.90
N ALA A 707 45.98 1.42 7.39
CA ALA A 707 45.36 2.71 7.71
C ALA A 707 44.93 2.79 9.19
N VAL A 708 44.34 1.73 9.73
CA VAL A 708 43.91 1.68 11.14
C VAL A 708 45.11 1.68 12.10
N VAL A 709 46.18 0.94 11.77
CA VAL A 709 47.42 0.94 12.56
C VAL A 709 48.12 2.30 12.52
N GLY A 710 48.09 3.00 11.37
CA GLY A 710 48.60 4.35 11.23
C GLY A 710 47.87 5.36 12.12
N VAL A 711 46.53 5.34 12.14
CA VAL A 711 45.72 6.25 12.97
C VAL A 711 45.96 6.00 14.47
N LEU A 712 46.08 4.75 14.90
CA LEU A 712 46.38 4.41 16.29
C LEU A 712 47.80 4.84 16.71
N LEU A 713 48.79 4.71 15.83
CA LEU A 713 50.16 5.20 16.07
C LEU A 713 50.22 6.73 16.13
N PHE A 714 49.51 7.44 15.26
CA PHE A 714 49.45 8.92 15.31
C PHE A 714 48.75 9.42 16.58
N SER A 715 47.69 8.76 17.02
CA SER A 715 46.98 9.11 18.25
C SER A 715 47.84 8.83 19.50
N TRP A 716 48.61 7.73 19.50
CA TRP A 716 49.52 7.40 20.58
C TRP A 716 50.73 8.35 20.65
N VAL A 717 51.31 8.73 19.51
CA VAL A 717 52.38 9.74 19.43
C VAL A 717 51.84 11.12 19.86
N GLY A 718 50.62 11.48 19.47
CA GLY A 718 49.95 12.71 19.91
C GLY A 718 49.76 12.78 21.42
N CYS A 719 49.31 11.69 22.05
CA CYS A 719 49.20 11.59 23.50
C CYS A 719 50.56 11.63 24.22
N ARG A 720 51.63 11.06 23.63
CA ARG A 720 52.99 11.13 24.19
C ARG A 720 53.61 12.53 24.09
N VAL A 721 53.35 13.25 23.01
CA VAL A 721 53.83 14.64 22.82
C VAL A 721 53.10 15.62 23.74
N MET A 722 51.80 15.42 24.00
CA MET A 722 51.07 16.23 24.98
C MET A 722 51.48 15.92 26.43
N ARG A 723 51.83 14.66 26.73
CA ARG A 723 52.32 14.26 28.06
C ARG A 723 53.72 14.80 28.38
N ARG A 724 54.58 15.02 27.37
CA ARG A 724 55.89 15.67 27.54
C ARG A 724 55.85 17.20 27.67
N ARG A 725 54.72 17.85 27.32
CA ARG A 725 54.54 19.30 27.49
C ARG A 725 53.95 19.70 28.84
N HIS A 726 53.63 18.73 29.70
CA HIS A 726 52.93 18.96 30.97
C HIS A 726 53.81 18.74 32.23
N GLU A 727 55.12 18.49 32.05
CA GLU A 727 56.08 18.21 33.16
C GLU A 727 57.15 19.30 33.38
N GLU A 728 57.10 20.44 32.68
CA GLU A 728 57.94 21.60 32.99
C GLU A 728 57.09 22.85 33.18
N SER A 729 56.76 23.16 34.45
CA SER A 729 56.47 24.49 35.03
C SER A 729 55.40 24.39 36.12
N ASP A 730 55.83 23.98 37.31
CA ASP A 730 55.14 24.24 38.57
C ASP A 730 55.50 25.66 39.06
N ARG A 731 54.49 26.51 39.35
CA ARG A 731 54.37 27.32 40.60
C ARG A 731 53.34 28.46 40.52
N SER A 732 52.28 28.28 41.32
CA SER A 732 51.69 29.20 42.31
C SER A 732 51.22 30.62 41.93
N LYS A 733 49.90 30.85 42.10
CA LYS A 733 49.22 31.88 42.94
C LYS A 733 48.03 32.53 42.22
N HIS A 734 46.80 32.18 42.61
CA HIS A 734 45.82 33.17 43.10
C HIS A 734 44.63 32.47 43.78
N PRO A 735 44.03 33.09 44.83
CA PRO A 735 43.15 32.45 45.78
C PRO A 735 41.69 32.53 45.32
N LEU A 736 40.90 31.49 45.62
CA LEU A 736 39.45 31.56 45.92
C LEU A 736 38.79 30.18 46.11
N LEU A 737 39.54 29.08 46.04
CA LEU A 737 39.00 27.74 46.33
C LEU A 737 39.18 27.36 47.80
N LYS A 738 38.30 27.89 48.66
CA LYS A 738 37.93 27.30 49.95
C LYS A 738 36.47 27.62 50.27
N ASN A 739 35.52 26.73 49.93
CA ASN A 739 34.47 26.32 50.86
C ASN A 739 33.66 25.10 50.35
N PRO A 740 33.34 24.10 51.20
CA PRO A 740 32.53 22.95 50.82
C PRO A 740 31.09 23.10 51.32
N SER A 741 30.12 23.22 50.42
CA SER A 741 28.71 22.91 50.74
C SER A 741 27.90 22.68 49.46
N TRP A 742 27.65 21.41 49.12
CA TRP A 742 26.58 21.03 48.20
C TRP A 742 25.76 19.91 48.85
N LYS A 743 24.75 20.34 49.61
CA LYS A 743 23.57 19.55 49.97
C LYS A 743 22.36 20.48 49.94
N LYS A 744 21.31 20.00 49.28
CA LYS A 744 19.91 20.48 49.21
C LYS A 744 19.53 21.41 48.05
N GLY A 745 18.56 20.90 47.28
CA GLY A 745 17.27 21.56 47.06
C GLY A 745 17.21 22.55 45.90
N PHE A 746 16.58 22.14 44.80
CA PHE A 746 15.94 23.08 43.90
C PHE A 746 14.42 22.92 44.06
N GLN A 747 13.82 23.97 44.64
CA GLN A 747 12.40 24.29 44.50
C GLN A 747 12.24 25.45 43.50
N PRO A 748 11.05 25.59 42.87
CA PRO A 748 10.81 26.49 41.76
C PRO A 748 10.49 27.91 42.24
N LEU A 749 10.78 28.90 41.38
CA LEU A 749 10.42 30.30 41.58
C LEU A 749 8.98 30.56 41.08
N MET A 750 8.10 30.94 42.00
CA MET A 750 7.01 31.93 41.79
C MET A 750 7.61 33.34 42.01
N THR A 751 7.06 34.45 41.51
CA THR A 751 5.81 35.16 41.93
C THR A 751 5.66 36.40 41.01
N ASP A 752 4.50 36.67 40.38
CA ASP A 752 3.40 37.59 40.82
C ASP A 752 3.46 38.91 40.00
N ASP A 753 2.43 39.66 39.56
CA ASP A 753 1.01 39.87 39.94
C ASP A 753 0.27 40.63 38.77
N VAL A 754 -1.00 40.34 38.41
CA VAL A 754 -2.30 41.04 38.71
C VAL A 754 -2.57 42.27 37.78
N ASP A 755 -3.73 42.55 37.15
CA ASP A 755 -5.19 42.46 37.40
C ASP A 755 -5.94 41.74 36.24
N GLY A 756 -7.13 41.13 36.31
CA GLY A 756 -8.31 41.35 37.15
C GLY A 756 -9.40 42.11 36.36
N ILE A 757 -10.49 41.43 35.92
CA ILE A 757 -11.91 41.88 35.95
C ILE A 757 -12.81 40.88 35.18
N ASP A 758 -13.79 40.40 35.92
CA ASP A 758 -14.98 39.59 35.60
C ASP A 758 -16.16 40.53 35.29
N TYR A 759 -17.10 40.14 34.42
CA TYR A 759 -18.52 40.55 34.51
C TYR A 759 -19.43 39.60 33.72
N THR A 760 -20.26 38.87 34.48
CA THR A 760 -21.55 38.29 34.09
C THR A 760 -22.69 39.33 34.09
N SER A 761 -23.85 38.88 33.59
CA SER A 761 -25.25 39.40 33.66
C SER A 761 -25.65 40.52 32.69
N ASP A 762 -26.61 40.30 31.77
CA ASP A 762 -28.09 40.13 31.88
C ASP A 762 -28.82 41.46 32.09
N ASP A 763 -29.66 41.83 31.09
CA ASP A 763 -31.07 42.22 31.27
C ASP A 763 -31.64 43.00 30.06
N SER A 764 -32.75 42.47 29.53
CA SER A 764 -33.99 43.16 29.08
C SER A 764 -33.92 44.23 27.95
N GLU A 765 -34.86 44.40 27.03
CA GLU A 765 -36.26 43.97 26.87
C GLU A 765 -36.73 44.34 25.42
N ASP A 766 -37.85 43.73 25.03
CA ASP A 766 -38.89 44.26 24.12
C ASP A 766 -38.87 44.11 22.58
N ARG A 767 -39.78 43.20 22.16
CA ARG A 767 -40.99 43.43 21.33
C ARG A 767 -41.00 43.08 19.83
N GLU A 768 -41.78 42.00 19.59
CA GLU A 768 -42.93 41.86 18.66
C GLU A 768 -42.76 42.05 17.14
N ASP A 769 -42.80 40.91 16.45
CA ASP A 769 -43.93 40.44 15.62
C ASP A 769 -44.44 41.20 14.37
N LEU A 770 -44.55 40.37 13.31
CA LEU A 770 -45.54 40.34 12.21
C LEU A 770 -45.30 41.14 10.91
N LEU A 771 -45.07 40.33 9.86
CA LEU A 771 -45.79 40.28 8.57
C LEU A 771 -46.14 41.61 7.86
N TYR A 772 -45.60 41.82 6.65
CA TYR A 772 -46.34 41.64 5.38
C TYR A 772 -45.51 42.17 4.19
N THR A 773 -45.31 41.30 3.21
CA THR A 773 -45.35 41.51 1.76
C THR A 773 -44.63 42.69 1.07
N ASN A 774 -43.99 42.28 -0.03
CA ASN A 774 -44.14 42.74 -1.41
C ASN A 774 -42.92 43.37 -2.08
N LYS A 775 -42.49 42.62 -3.11
CA LYS A 775 -42.18 43.06 -4.47
C LYS A 775 -40.94 43.93 -4.71
N MET A 776 -40.09 43.28 -5.52
CA MET A 776 -39.56 43.76 -6.79
C MET A 776 -38.36 44.71 -6.79
N ASN A 777 -37.35 44.15 -7.46
CA ASN A 777 -36.58 44.73 -8.55
C ASN A 777 -35.32 45.53 -8.21
N LYS A 778 -34.27 44.98 -8.84
CA LYS A 778 -33.18 45.63 -9.56
C LYS A 778 -32.11 46.32 -8.73
N GLY A 779 -30.89 45.86 -9.00
CA GLY A 779 -29.83 46.79 -9.36
C GLY A 779 -28.53 46.53 -8.63
N SER A 780 -27.61 45.92 -9.38
CA SER A 780 -26.17 46.22 -9.45
C SER A 780 -25.30 46.09 -8.19
N ASP A 781 -24.25 45.30 -8.40
CA ASP A 781 -22.87 45.45 -7.90
C ASP A 781 -22.60 45.25 -6.41
N LEU A 782 -22.30 44.01 -6.01
CA LEU A 782 -20.94 43.50 -5.75
C LEU A 782 -20.95 42.05 -5.26
#